data_AF-A0A943EES5-F1
#
_entry.id   AF-A0A943EES5-F1
#
_cell.length_a   1.000
_cell.length_b   1.000
_cell.length_c   1.000
_cell.angle_alpha   90.00
_cell.angle_beta   90.00
_cell.angle_gamma   90.00
#
_symmetry.space_group_name_H-M   'P 1'
#
loop_
_entity.id
_entity.type
_entity.pdbx_description
1 polymer ?
#
loop_
_entity_poly.entity_id
_entity_poly.type
_entity_poly.pdbx_seq_one_letter_code
_entity_poly.pdbx_strand_id
1 'polypeptide(L)'
;MTKKIEIMDGNQAAAYISYAFTEVAGIYPITPSSPMAEHVDEWAANGKKNLFGQPVHVVEMQSEGGASGTVHGSLQSGALTTTYTASQGLLLMIPNMYKIAGEMLPGVFHVSARTLSAHALSIFGDHSDVMAVRNTGFSMLASTSPQEVMDLGAVAHLAAIHCRMPFLHFFDGFRTSHEIQKIDALDYEDLRPYVDYDAIKAFRKNALNPEHPATRGCTVNPDIFFQCREACNTRFAAIPDAVEHYMDVINKLTGRDYRIFNYYGAPDAERVIVIMGSGAETAKETVDFLMAKGEKVGLLVVHLYRPFAADRFLAAMPKTVKKIAVLDRTKEPGAMGEPLYQDVSSLYKTRGADVTIVGGRYGLSSKDTTPDQMLAVYKNLALDTPKNDFTIGIVDDVTNTSLPKAEAIHTAPEGQMSAEFWGMGSDGTVGANKNSIKIIGHTTDLYCQAYFVYDSKKSGGLTQSHLRFGKNPIRSPYLIQAADFVACHTPSYVTKYDMVKNLKEGGTFLLNCAWSDEDLDRHLPASMKRALYTKKAKFYTINATAIARSIGLGNRTNTILQAAFFKLLGIIPVEEAVKAMKEAIYKTYFIKKGQAVVDKNYASIDHGINELHSVTIPESWKDAQDAPKQDKAPAFIKEVVNVMNRQEGEVLPVSTMTKYGLEDGTWPAGTTKYEKRGAAVEVPEWQTANCIQCNQCALVCPHAAIRPILVDAKELAAAPAGFATKKAIGPALAAYEYRMQVSPLDCTGCGSCVNVCPAKEKALVMKPLETQLPQAPLWDYAVDTVSIKKDAVSDKSIKASQFAKPYFEFSGACAGCGETPYIKLVTQLFGDHMYITNASGCSSAYGGSTPSSPYCTDKRGFGPSWAMSLFEDNAEYAYGYLLGQDSIRNELKDAVKALLDKGVATEACEAYLKDADSKERSRKVSDDLLAALEGVTEPEAVMIRENKEFIAKKSVWAFGGDGWAYDIGYGGLDHVLASGKDINILVLDTEVYSNTGGQSSKATGAGAVAKFSAGGKPTAKKDLGMMAMSYGYVYVAQVAMGADPNQTLKAIREAEAYNGPSIVICYCPCIEHGMKCGMGLSQAEEKKAVEAGYWQLYRYNPEKVGTEENPFTLDSKAPKGDFRAFLMGQNRYASLNLAFPDKAEAFYEKAEADAKKRLARYEILAGR
;
A
#
# COMPACT_ATOMS: atom_id res chain seq x y z
N MET A 1 -4.24 -10.90 -40.33
CA MET A 1 -3.50 -11.63 -39.28
C MET A 1 -4.50 -12.26 -38.34
N THR A 2 -4.18 -13.42 -37.77
CA THR A 2 -5.05 -14.11 -36.79
C THR A 2 -4.95 -13.35 -35.47
N LYS A 3 -6.07 -12.84 -34.94
CA LYS A 3 -6.07 -12.06 -33.68
C LYS A 3 -5.57 -12.91 -32.52
N LYS A 4 -4.66 -12.36 -31.71
CA LYS A 4 -4.16 -13.02 -30.49
C LYS A 4 -4.89 -12.44 -29.29
N ILE A 5 -6.02 -13.06 -28.98
CA ILE A 5 -6.89 -12.62 -27.89
C ILE A 5 -6.30 -13.04 -26.54
N GLU A 6 -6.10 -12.05 -25.67
CA GLU A 6 -5.56 -12.22 -24.33
C GLU A 6 -6.41 -11.47 -23.31
N ILE A 7 -6.48 -11.99 -22.07
CA ILE A 7 -7.16 -11.31 -20.95
C ILE A 7 -6.08 -10.84 -19.97
N MET A 8 -5.72 -9.57 -20.06
CA MET A 8 -4.61 -8.98 -19.31
C MET A 8 -4.95 -7.58 -18.79
N ASP A 9 -4.23 -7.13 -17.78
CA ASP A 9 -4.28 -5.74 -17.32
C ASP A 9 -3.26 -4.87 -18.05
N GLY A 10 -3.32 -3.54 -17.83
CA GLY A 10 -2.40 -2.60 -18.44
C GLY A 10 -0.92 -2.88 -18.09
N ASN A 11 -0.62 -3.28 -16.86
CA ASN A 11 0.76 -3.63 -16.48
C ASN A 11 1.28 -4.82 -17.27
N GLN A 12 0.50 -5.90 -17.39
CA GLN A 12 0.89 -7.07 -18.17
C GLN A 12 1.02 -6.73 -19.67
N ALA A 13 0.17 -5.85 -20.21
CA ALA A 13 0.30 -5.35 -21.57
C ALA A 13 1.60 -4.57 -21.79
N ALA A 14 1.93 -3.62 -20.90
CA ALA A 14 3.16 -2.83 -20.95
C ALA A 14 4.42 -3.70 -20.81
N ALA A 15 4.40 -4.64 -19.87
CA ALA A 15 5.47 -5.62 -19.71
C ALA A 15 5.64 -6.46 -20.99
N TYR A 16 4.55 -6.98 -21.53
CA TYR A 16 4.59 -7.83 -22.72
C TYR A 16 5.18 -7.09 -23.91
N ILE A 17 4.72 -5.88 -24.19
CA ILE A 17 5.21 -5.15 -25.36
C ILE A 17 6.64 -4.64 -25.17
N SER A 18 6.99 -4.14 -23.97
CA SER A 18 8.36 -3.67 -23.70
C SER A 18 9.40 -4.79 -23.78
N TYR A 19 9.06 -6.00 -23.35
CA TYR A 19 9.94 -7.17 -23.41
C TYR A 19 10.45 -7.44 -24.84
N ALA A 20 9.65 -7.17 -25.87
CA ALA A 20 10.03 -7.41 -27.27
C ALA A 20 11.30 -6.63 -27.68
N PHE A 21 11.44 -5.40 -27.18
CA PHE A 21 12.46 -4.43 -27.62
C PHE A 21 13.61 -4.25 -26.62
N THR A 22 13.56 -4.94 -25.49
CA THR A 22 14.45 -4.70 -24.34
C THR A 22 15.57 -5.74 -24.27
N GLU A 23 16.81 -5.28 -24.10
CA GLU A 23 17.96 -6.14 -23.79
C GLU A 23 18.25 -6.15 -22.28
N VAL A 24 18.17 -4.99 -21.62
CA VAL A 24 18.40 -4.80 -20.18
C VAL A 24 17.21 -4.06 -19.55
N ALA A 25 16.84 -4.41 -18.32
CA ALA A 25 15.85 -3.68 -17.53
C ALA A 25 16.41 -3.35 -16.14
N GLY A 26 16.67 -2.07 -15.87
CA GLY A 26 17.01 -1.60 -14.53
C GLY A 26 15.74 -1.28 -13.76
N ILE A 27 15.48 -1.93 -12.63
CA ILE A 27 14.19 -1.88 -11.95
C ILE A 27 14.31 -1.61 -10.45
N TYR A 28 13.22 -1.11 -9.88
CA TYR A 28 12.97 -1.03 -8.44
C TYR A 28 11.45 -1.08 -8.19
N PRO A 29 10.96 -1.77 -7.15
CA PRO A 29 9.52 -1.92 -6.95
C PRO A 29 8.86 -0.69 -6.34
N ILE A 30 7.84 -0.19 -7.05
CA ILE A 30 6.91 0.81 -6.53
C ILE A 30 5.50 0.58 -7.07
N THR A 31 4.51 0.49 -6.18
CA THR A 31 3.09 0.38 -6.56
C THR A 31 2.65 1.62 -7.34
N PRO A 32 1.84 1.52 -8.41
CA PRO A 32 1.27 0.30 -9.01
C PRO A 32 2.09 -0.25 -10.19
N SER A 33 3.38 0.09 -10.32
CA SER A 33 4.23 -0.29 -11.47
C SER A 33 4.94 -1.64 -11.29
N SER A 34 5.15 -2.10 -10.05
CA SER A 34 5.88 -3.34 -9.74
C SER A 34 5.46 -4.57 -10.56
N PRO A 35 4.16 -4.82 -10.84
CA PRO A 35 3.74 -5.97 -11.63
C PRO A 35 4.38 -6.04 -13.03
N MET A 36 4.74 -4.88 -13.63
CA MET A 36 5.45 -4.89 -14.92
C MET A 36 6.81 -5.58 -14.82
N ALA A 37 7.63 -5.14 -13.86
CA ALA A 37 8.96 -5.70 -13.64
C ALA A 37 8.87 -7.17 -13.21
N GLU A 38 7.85 -7.53 -12.42
CA GLU A 38 7.61 -8.91 -11.97
C GLU A 38 7.34 -9.87 -13.14
N HIS A 39 6.51 -9.46 -14.10
CA HIS A 39 6.25 -10.26 -15.31
C HIS A 39 7.51 -10.42 -16.17
N VAL A 40 8.31 -9.35 -16.31
CA VAL A 40 9.55 -9.38 -17.10
C VAL A 40 10.58 -10.32 -16.47
N ASP A 41 10.75 -10.26 -15.15
CA ASP A 41 11.61 -11.19 -14.39
C ASP A 41 11.14 -12.63 -14.52
N GLU A 42 9.84 -12.89 -14.33
CA GLU A 42 9.26 -14.23 -14.47
C GLU A 42 9.47 -14.80 -15.89
N TRP A 43 9.22 -14.01 -16.93
CA TRP A 43 9.40 -14.46 -18.30
C TRP A 43 10.87 -14.66 -18.67
N ALA A 44 11.78 -13.80 -18.19
CA ALA A 44 13.21 -13.96 -18.38
C ALA A 44 13.73 -15.23 -17.69
N ALA A 45 13.32 -15.50 -16.45
CA ALA A 45 13.65 -16.71 -15.72
C ALA A 45 13.15 -17.99 -16.41
N ASN A 46 12.02 -17.91 -17.12
CA ASN A 46 11.46 -18.99 -17.92
C ASN A 46 11.96 -19.03 -19.38
N GLY A 47 12.94 -18.20 -19.74
CA GLY A 47 13.62 -18.26 -21.04
C GLY A 47 12.84 -17.68 -22.23
N LYS A 48 11.80 -16.87 -22.00
CA LYS A 48 11.14 -16.09 -23.07
C LYS A 48 12.21 -15.26 -23.81
N LYS A 49 12.05 -15.11 -25.12
CA LYS A 49 13.00 -14.37 -25.96
C LYS A 49 12.40 -13.05 -26.43
N ASN A 50 13.23 -12.01 -26.45
CA ASN A 50 12.95 -10.74 -27.10
C ASN A 50 13.18 -10.85 -28.62
N LEU A 51 13.01 -9.76 -29.36
CA LEU A 51 13.25 -9.71 -30.82
C LEU A 51 14.71 -9.97 -31.21
N PHE A 52 15.64 -9.93 -30.26
CA PHE A 52 17.08 -10.19 -30.47
C PHE A 52 17.47 -11.62 -30.09
N GLY A 53 16.51 -12.50 -29.79
CA GLY A 53 16.73 -13.91 -29.51
C GLY A 53 17.29 -14.20 -28.10
N GLN A 54 17.24 -13.22 -27.19
CA GLN A 54 17.76 -13.34 -25.82
C GLN A 54 16.66 -13.07 -24.78
N PRO A 55 16.73 -13.65 -23.57
CA PRO A 55 15.91 -13.21 -22.45
C PRO A 55 16.37 -11.81 -22.01
N VAL A 56 15.44 -10.99 -21.53
CA VAL A 56 15.77 -9.69 -20.93
C VAL A 56 16.65 -9.89 -19.69
N HIS A 57 17.71 -9.08 -19.55
CA HIS A 57 18.51 -9.04 -18.34
C HIS A 57 17.92 -8.06 -17.32
N VAL A 58 17.25 -8.60 -16.29
CA VAL A 58 16.59 -7.81 -15.23
C VAL A 58 17.54 -7.58 -14.07
N VAL A 59 17.67 -6.32 -13.63
CA VAL A 59 18.57 -5.92 -12.54
C VAL A 59 17.82 -5.05 -11.55
N GLU A 60 17.59 -5.59 -10.35
CA GLU A 60 17.07 -4.84 -9.21
C GLU A 60 18.16 -3.95 -8.60
N MET A 61 17.86 -2.68 -8.41
CA MET A 61 18.76 -1.70 -7.78
C MET A 61 18.32 -1.37 -6.35
N GLN A 62 19.08 -0.52 -5.64
CA GLN A 62 18.75 -0.11 -4.27
C GLN A 62 17.66 0.96 -4.18
N SER A 63 17.39 1.66 -5.29
CA SER A 63 16.37 2.70 -5.43
C SER A 63 16.13 2.99 -6.91
N GLU A 64 15.07 3.73 -7.24
CA GLU A 64 14.82 4.22 -8.59
C GLU A 64 15.92 5.16 -9.11
N GLY A 65 16.58 5.90 -8.23
CA GLY A 65 17.78 6.67 -8.57
C GLY A 65 18.91 5.77 -9.10
N GLY A 66 19.14 4.63 -8.43
CA GLY A 66 20.07 3.59 -8.89
C GLY A 66 19.61 2.89 -10.18
N ALA A 67 18.32 2.60 -10.31
CA ALA A 67 17.74 2.01 -11.51
C ALA A 67 17.92 2.92 -12.73
N SER A 68 17.61 4.22 -12.62
CA SER A 68 17.80 5.18 -13.71
C SER A 68 19.28 5.39 -14.08
N GLY A 69 20.19 5.34 -13.10
CA GLY A 69 21.63 5.36 -13.36
C GLY A 69 22.10 4.12 -14.13
N THR A 70 21.54 2.95 -13.79
CA THR A 70 21.79 1.70 -14.51
C THR A 70 21.24 1.76 -15.94
N VAL A 71 20.04 2.31 -16.12
CA VAL A 71 19.46 2.54 -17.46
C VAL A 71 20.36 3.44 -18.30
N HIS A 72 20.81 4.56 -17.74
CA HIS A 72 21.72 5.49 -18.40
C HIS A 72 23.04 4.80 -18.81
N GLY A 73 23.70 4.10 -17.88
CA GLY A 73 24.96 3.38 -18.17
C GLY A 73 24.80 2.29 -19.23
N SER A 74 23.71 1.51 -19.15
CA SER A 74 23.41 0.46 -20.12
C SER A 74 23.17 1.02 -21.53
N LEU A 75 22.38 2.10 -21.65
CA LEU A 75 22.18 2.80 -22.93
C LEU A 75 23.49 3.37 -23.48
N GLN A 76 24.33 3.96 -22.63
CA GLN A 76 25.65 4.47 -23.05
C GLN A 76 26.56 3.37 -23.62
N SER A 77 26.41 2.13 -23.14
CA SER A 77 27.14 0.96 -23.62
C SER A 77 26.54 0.31 -24.89
N GLY A 78 25.41 0.83 -25.40
CA GLY A 78 24.82 0.38 -26.66
C GLY A 78 23.75 -0.71 -26.54
N ALA A 79 23.22 -0.95 -25.32
CA ALA A 79 22.13 -1.90 -25.09
C ALA A 79 20.78 -1.17 -24.97
N LEU A 80 19.75 -1.63 -25.68
CA LEU A 80 18.40 -1.08 -25.56
C LEU A 80 17.83 -1.41 -24.18
N THR A 81 17.47 -0.37 -23.42
CA THR A 81 17.21 -0.51 -21.98
C THR A 81 15.90 0.17 -21.58
N THR A 82 15.12 -0.50 -20.73
CA THR A 82 13.85 -0.01 -20.20
C THR A 82 13.84 0.03 -18.66
N THR A 83 12.81 0.66 -18.09
CA THR A 83 12.50 0.65 -16.65
C THR A 83 10.99 0.81 -16.44
N TYR A 84 10.54 0.46 -15.24
CA TYR A 84 9.16 0.52 -14.79
C TYR A 84 9.12 1.30 -13.48
N THR A 85 8.32 2.37 -13.40
CA THR A 85 8.27 3.24 -12.20
C THR A 85 6.94 3.98 -12.07
N ALA A 86 6.77 4.74 -10.99
CA ALA A 86 5.63 5.62 -10.71
C ALA A 86 5.97 6.62 -9.59
N SER A 87 5.23 7.73 -9.47
CA SER A 87 5.20 8.61 -8.28
C SER A 87 6.60 9.02 -7.80
N GLN A 88 6.89 8.84 -6.51
CA GLN A 88 8.18 9.14 -5.87
C GLN A 88 9.36 8.52 -6.62
N GLY A 89 9.17 7.30 -7.12
CA GLY A 89 10.18 6.60 -7.88
C GLY A 89 10.57 7.36 -9.14
N LEU A 90 9.60 7.92 -9.86
CA LEU A 90 9.87 8.74 -11.05
C LEU A 90 10.61 10.04 -10.68
N LEU A 91 10.31 10.66 -9.54
CA LEU A 91 11.03 11.85 -9.07
C LEU A 91 12.52 11.56 -8.85
N LEU A 92 12.85 10.40 -8.26
CA LEU A 92 14.24 9.98 -8.06
C LEU A 92 14.99 9.72 -9.38
N MET A 93 14.27 9.54 -10.49
CA MET A 93 14.88 9.35 -11.82
C MET A 93 15.17 10.66 -12.57
N ILE A 94 14.60 11.81 -12.13
CA ILE A 94 14.73 13.11 -12.82
C ILE A 94 16.18 13.45 -13.20
N PRO A 95 17.18 13.33 -12.30
CA PRO A 95 18.55 13.71 -12.64
C PRO A 95 19.11 12.91 -13.84
N ASN A 96 18.84 11.61 -13.90
CA ASN A 96 19.27 10.78 -15.03
C ASN A 96 18.41 10.98 -16.27
N MET A 97 17.12 11.34 -16.14
CA MET A 97 16.29 11.67 -17.31
C MET A 97 16.86 12.84 -18.12
N TYR A 98 17.34 13.90 -17.46
CA TYR A 98 18.03 14.99 -18.15
C TYR A 98 19.27 14.51 -18.92
N LYS A 99 20.04 13.59 -18.34
CA LYS A 99 21.24 13.02 -18.97
C LYS A 99 20.90 12.13 -20.17
N ILE A 100 19.96 11.21 -20.00
CA ILE A 100 19.49 10.28 -21.05
C ILE A 100 18.93 11.07 -22.25
N ALA A 101 18.13 12.11 -22.00
CA ALA A 101 17.60 12.98 -23.07
C ALA A 101 18.68 13.87 -23.70
N GLY A 102 19.52 14.52 -22.88
CA GLY A 102 20.61 15.37 -23.35
C GLY A 102 21.65 14.63 -24.21
N GLU A 103 21.79 13.33 -23.99
CA GLU A 103 22.71 12.47 -24.73
C GLU A 103 22.03 11.65 -25.84
N MET A 104 20.73 11.89 -26.08
CA MET A 104 19.95 11.31 -27.17
C MET A 104 20.00 9.78 -27.18
N LEU A 105 19.64 9.19 -26.03
CA LEU A 105 19.68 7.74 -25.81
C LEU A 105 18.26 7.14 -25.93
N PRO A 106 18.08 6.05 -26.71
CA PRO A 106 16.76 5.47 -27.03
C PRO A 106 16.21 4.58 -25.91
N GLY A 107 16.11 5.10 -24.68
CA GLY A 107 15.48 4.40 -23.55
C GLY A 107 13.97 4.63 -23.49
N VAL A 108 13.21 3.63 -23.05
CA VAL A 108 11.75 3.79 -22.81
C VAL A 108 11.42 3.53 -21.34
N PHE A 109 10.80 4.50 -20.69
CA PHE A 109 10.29 4.39 -19.32
C PHE A 109 8.80 4.10 -19.39
N HIS A 110 8.36 3.00 -18.79
CA HIS A 110 6.93 2.68 -18.67
C HIS A 110 6.44 3.10 -17.29
N VAL A 111 5.48 4.01 -17.24
CA VAL A 111 5.02 4.65 -15.99
C VAL A 111 3.54 4.40 -15.78
N SER A 112 3.20 3.73 -14.68
CA SER A 112 1.83 3.67 -14.20
C SER A 112 1.55 4.93 -13.35
N ALA A 113 1.14 6.01 -14.00
CA ALA A 113 1.08 7.37 -13.44
C ALA A 113 0.31 7.39 -12.11
N ARG A 114 0.94 7.93 -11.06
CA ARG A 114 0.51 7.86 -9.67
C ARG A 114 0.73 9.18 -8.94
N THR A 115 -0.20 9.50 -8.03
CA THR A 115 -0.14 10.66 -7.14
C THR A 115 1.20 10.79 -6.39
N LEU A 116 1.76 12.00 -6.37
CA LEU A 116 2.88 12.36 -5.51
C LEU A 116 2.43 12.58 -4.05
N SER A 117 3.24 12.13 -3.10
CA SER A 117 3.05 12.38 -1.67
C SER A 117 3.17 13.89 -1.39
N ALA A 118 2.11 14.46 -0.81
CA ALA A 118 2.04 15.88 -0.46
C ALA A 118 1.60 16.04 1.00
N HIS A 119 0.33 16.36 1.27
CA HIS A 119 -0.26 16.31 2.62
C HIS A 119 -0.42 14.86 3.12
N ALA A 120 -0.50 13.90 2.20
CA ALA A 120 -0.56 12.48 2.48
C ALA A 120 0.02 11.67 1.31
N LEU A 121 0.43 10.44 1.60
CA LEU A 121 0.78 9.45 0.59
C LEU A 121 -0.49 8.90 -0.08
N SER A 122 -0.47 8.79 -1.40
CA SER A 122 -1.43 7.97 -2.13
C SER A 122 -0.71 6.99 -3.05
N ILE A 123 -1.22 5.76 -3.11
CA ILE A 123 -0.77 4.76 -4.08
C ILE A 123 -1.51 4.86 -5.42
N PHE A 124 -2.57 5.66 -5.47
CA PHE A 124 -3.54 5.66 -6.56
C PHE A 124 -3.14 6.59 -7.72
N GLY A 125 -3.77 6.39 -8.87
CA GLY A 125 -3.41 7.03 -10.13
C GLY A 125 -3.90 8.47 -10.29
N ASP A 126 -2.98 9.35 -10.65
CA ASP A 126 -3.17 10.64 -11.33
C ASP A 126 -1.88 11.01 -12.08
N HIS A 127 -1.79 12.19 -12.69
CA HIS A 127 -0.67 12.60 -13.55
C HIS A 127 0.37 13.49 -12.86
N SER A 128 0.31 13.66 -11.53
CA SER A 128 1.25 14.56 -10.83
C SER A 128 2.72 14.18 -11.01
N ASP A 129 3.02 12.89 -11.10
CA ASP A 129 4.37 12.38 -11.33
C ASP A 129 4.89 12.63 -12.76
N VAL A 130 4.11 12.27 -13.78
CA VAL A 130 4.48 12.49 -15.18
C VAL A 130 4.54 13.98 -15.52
N MET A 131 3.69 14.81 -14.90
CA MET A 131 3.75 16.26 -15.06
C MET A 131 4.97 16.88 -14.39
N ALA A 132 5.51 16.29 -13.32
CA ALA A 132 6.73 16.75 -12.66
C ALA A 132 8.00 16.58 -13.52
N VAL A 133 7.96 15.71 -14.55
CA VAL A 133 9.11 15.41 -15.42
C VAL A 133 8.98 15.96 -16.84
N ARG A 134 7.94 16.75 -17.13
CA ARG A 134 7.62 17.27 -18.48
C ARG A 134 8.69 18.17 -19.11
N ASN A 135 9.67 18.62 -18.32
CA ASN A 135 10.77 19.52 -18.70
C ASN A 135 12.12 18.80 -18.85
N THR A 136 12.19 17.48 -18.65
CA THR A 136 13.43 16.68 -18.71
C THR A 136 13.97 16.50 -20.13
N GLY A 137 13.12 16.69 -21.15
CA GLY A 137 13.43 16.40 -22.55
C GLY A 137 13.06 14.98 -22.98
N PHE A 138 12.35 14.21 -22.15
CA PHE A 138 11.71 12.97 -22.61
C PHE A 138 10.51 13.28 -23.49
N SER A 139 10.30 12.46 -24.53
CA SER A 139 9.01 12.41 -25.22
C SER A 139 7.99 11.74 -24.32
N MET A 140 6.73 12.16 -24.32
CA MET A 140 5.70 11.65 -23.42
C MET A 140 4.49 11.18 -24.21
N LEU A 141 4.19 9.87 -24.12
CA LEU A 141 3.12 9.21 -24.85
C LEU A 141 2.13 8.55 -23.88
N ALA A 142 0.86 8.95 -23.94
CA ALA A 142 -0.19 8.54 -23.04
C ALA A 142 -1.13 7.50 -23.67
N SER A 143 -1.49 6.49 -22.88
CA SER A 143 -2.47 5.45 -23.22
C SER A 143 -3.71 5.54 -22.33
N THR A 144 -4.89 5.31 -22.91
CA THR A 144 -6.19 5.49 -22.23
C THR A 144 -6.85 4.19 -21.78
N SER A 145 -6.38 3.03 -22.27
CA SER A 145 -6.91 1.71 -21.95
C SER A 145 -5.84 0.61 -22.00
N PRO A 146 -6.06 -0.60 -21.44
CA PRO A 146 -5.10 -1.71 -21.55
C PRO A 146 -4.77 -2.09 -23.00
N GLN A 147 -5.72 -1.95 -23.94
CA GLN A 147 -5.46 -2.15 -25.37
C GLN A 147 -4.48 -1.10 -25.91
N GLU A 148 -4.68 0.18 -25.59
CA GLU A 148 -3.76 1.24 -26.03
C GLU A 148 -2.38 1.10 -25.40
N VAL A 149 -2.29 0.58 -24.16
CA VAL A 149 -1.01 0.31 -23.52
C VAL A 149 -0.17 -0.70 -24.32
N MET A 150 -0.80 -1.72 -24.90
CA MET A 150 -0.14 -2.66 -25.82
C MET A 150 0.34 -1.93 -27.09
N ASP A 151 -0.54 -1.16 -27.71
CA ASP A 151 -0.34 -0.59 -29.04
C ASP A 151 0.64 0.60 -29.02
N LEU A 152 0.38 1.59 -28.18
CA LEU A 152 1.22 2.79 -28.05
C LEU A 152 2.51 2.49 -27.29
N GLY A 153 2.55 1.44 -26.48
CA GLY A 153 3.80 0.91 -25.93
C GLY A 153 4.75 0.44 -27.04
N ALA A 154 4.23 -0.16 -28.12
CA ALA A 154 5.02 -0.53 -29.29
C ALA A 154 5.52 0.72 -30.05
N VAL A 155 4.62 1.70 -30.25
CA VAL A 155 4.95 2.99 -30.88
C VAL A 155 6.09 3.68 -30.14
N ALA A 156 6.04 3.73 -28.80
CA ALA A 156 7.08 4.36 -27.99
C ALA A 156 8.47 3.74 -28.22
N HIS A 157 8.56 2.41 -28.26
CA HIS A 157 9.84 1.71 -28.50
C HIS A 157 10.34 1.89 -29.93
N LEU A 158 9.48 1.73 -30.92
CA LEU A 158 9.83 1.90 -32.33
C LEU A 158 10.29 3.34 -32.62
N ALA A 159 9.55 4.34 -32.12
CA ALA A 159 9.91 5.75 -32.27
C ALA A 159 11.19 6.11 -31.50
N ALA A 160 11.39 5.58 -30.29
CA ALA A 160 12.62 5.80 -29.52
C ALA A 160 13.86 5.32 -30.27
N ILE A 161 13.80 4.11 -30.85
CA ILE A 161 14.87 3.54 -31.66
C ILE A 161 15.12 4.40 -32.90
N HIS A 162 14.08 4.69 -33.67
CA HIS A 162 14.19 5.43 -34.94
C HIS A 162 14.75 6.85 -34.74
N CYS A 163 14.23 7.60 -33.77
CA CYS A 163 14.69 8.96 -33.50
C CYS A 163 16.01 9.01 -32.73
N ARG A 164 16.40 7.92 -32.07
CA ARG A 164 17.44 7.88 -31.03
C ARG A 164 17.17 8.89 -29.92
N MET A 165 15.94 8.88 -29.40
CA MET A 165 15.47 9.79 -28.35
C MET A 165 14.70 9.00 -27.30
N PRO A 166 14.73 9.40 -26.02
CA PRO A 166 14.02 8.66 -24.99
C PRO A 166 12.51 8.98 -24.97
N PHE A 167 11.74 7.98 -24.53
CA PHE A 167 10.29 8.06 -24.37
C PHE A 167 9.87 7.69 -22.95
N LEU A 168 8.87 8.39 -22.45
CA LEU A 168 8.07 8.05 -21.29
C LEU A 168 6.70 7.64 -21.81
N HIS A 169 6.41 6.34 -21.78
CA HIS A 169 5.08 5.80 -22.06
C HIS A 169 4.32 5.66 -20.75
N PHE A 170 3.14 6.27 -20.64
CA PHE A 170 2.38 6.23 -19.39
C PHE A 170 0.90 5.98 -19.58
N PHE A 171 0.31 5.49 -18.49
CA PHE A 171 -1.09 5.15 -18.36
C PHE A 171 -1.50 5.22 -16.91
N ASP A 172 -2.79 5.40 -16.65
CA ASP A 172 -3.26 5.74 -15.31
C ASP A 172 -3.08 4.57 -14.32
N GLY A 173 -2.37 4.83 -13.23
CA GLY A 173 -2.12 3.87 -12.16
C GLY A 173 -3.43 3.36 -11.55
N PHE A 174 -3.50 2.05 -11.31
CA PHE A 174 -4.71 1.29 -11.00
C PHE A 174 -5.77 1.31 -12.10
N ARG A 175 -6.30 2.48 -12.44
CA ARG A 175 -7.46 2.64 -13.32
C ARG A 175 -7.26 2.01 -14.70
N THR A 176 -6.04 2.05 -15.24
CA THR A 176 -5.63 1.31 -16.43
C THR A 176 -4.65 0.19 -16.08
N SER A 177 -3.69 0.45 -15.19
CA SER A 177 -2.62 -0.52 -14.92
C SER A 177 -3.09 -1.84 -14.29
N HIS A 178 -4.21 -1.82 -13.55
CA HIS A 178 -4.81 -2.99 -12.89
C HIS A 178 -6.21 -3.34 -13.41
N GLU A 179 -6.72 -2.61 -14.40
CA GLU A 179 -7.95 -2.96 -15.07
C GLU A 179 -7.68 -4.10 -16.05
N ILE A 180 -8.31 -5.25 -15.83
CA ILE A 180 -8.21 -6.40 -16.71
C ILE A 180 -9.20 -6.20 -17.85
N GLN A 181 -8.73 -6.30 -19.09
CA GLN A 181 -9.58 -6.33 -20.28
C GLN A 181 -9.24 -7.50 -21.21
N LYS A 182 -10.22 -7.91 -22.02
CA LYS A 182 -9.96 -8.75 -23.20
C LYS A 182 -9.42 -7.86 -24.32
N ILE A 183 -8.15 -8.06 -24.67
CA ILE A 183 -7.43 -7.26 -25.66
C ILE A 183 -6.92 -8.14 -26.82
N ASP A 184 -6.58 -7.49 -27.92
CA ASP A 184 -5.87 -8.05 -29.08
C ASP A 184 -4.37 -7.74 -28.95
N ALA A 185 -3.60 -8.73 -28.52
CA ALA A 185 -2.18 -8.60 -28.28
C ALA A 185 -1.37 -8.67 -29.58
N LEU A 186 -0.32 -7.85 -29.68
CA LEU A 186 0.58 -7.88 -30.84
C LEU A 186 1.50 -9.12 -30.77
N ASP A 187 1.76 -9.75 -31.91
CA ASP A 187 2.86 -10.71 -31.99
C ASP A 187 4.19 -9.96 -32.17
N TYR A 188 5.26 -10.49 -31.58
CA TYR A 188 6.59 -9.88 -31.73
C TYR A 188 7.04 -9.95 -33.19
N GLU A 189 6.78 -11.07 -33.87
CA GLU A 189 7.22 -11.25 -35.26
C GLU A 189 6.49 -10.31 -36.23
N ASP A 190 5.26 -9.88 -35.92
CA ASP A 190 4.55 -8.87 -36.70
C ASP A 190 5.19 -7.48 -36.57
N LEU A 191 5.93 -7.22 -35.48
CA LEU A 191 6.64 -5.96 -35.23
C LEU A 191 8.06 -5.96 -35.81
N ARG A 192 8.69 -7.13 -35.97
CA ARG A 192 10.07 -7.29 -36.45
C ARG A 192 10.37 -6.52 -37.75
N PRO A 193 9.50 -6.50 -38.79
CA PRO A 193 9.78 -5.78 -40.04
C PRO A 193 9.87 -4.26 -39.88
N TYR A 194 9.35 -3.72 -38.78
CA TYR A 194 9.27 -2.27 -38.53
C TYR A 194 10.35 -1.76 -37.58
N VAL A 195 11.15 -2.66 -37.00
CA VAL A 195 12.33 -2.29 -36.22
C VAL A 195 13.36 -1.67 -37.14
N ASP A 196 13.75 -0.43 -36.86
CA ASP A 196 14.82 0.26 -37.58
C ASP A 196 16.19 -0.27 -37.14
N TYR A 197 16.63 -1.36 -37.78
CA TYR A 197 17.91 -2.00 -37.50
C TYR A 197 19.12 -1.12 -37.87
N ASP A 198 18.97 -0.18 -38.81
CA ASP A 198 20.03 0.77 -39.14
C ASP A 198 20.19 1.80 -38.02
N ALA A 199 19.09 2.26 -37.41
CA ALA A 199 19.14 3.10 -36.22
C ALA A 199 19.76 2.36 -35.02
N ILE A 200 19.45 1.07 -34.81
CA ILE A 200 20.12 0.24 -33.78
C ILE A 200 21.61 0.13 -34.05
N LYS A 201 22.01 -0.15 -35.30
CA LYS A 201 23.42 -0.22 -35.69
C LYS A 201 24.12 1.12 -35.47
N ALA A 202 23.48 2.23 -35.78
CA ALA A 202 23.98 3.57 -35.53
C ALA A 202 24.08 3.88 -34.03
N PHE A 203 23.09 3.48 -33.22
CA PHE A 203 23.12 3.60 -31.77
C PHE A 203 24.32 2.86 -31.18
N ARG A 204 24.50 1.58 -31.54
CA ARG A 204 25.64 0.76 -31.10
C ARG A 204 26.98 1.31 -31.56
N LYS A 205 27.10 1.75 -32.82
CA LYS A 205 28.32 2.37 -33.35
C LYS A 205 28.69 3.67 -32.60
N ASN A 206 27.70 4.38 -32.09
CA ASN A 206 27.91 5.63 -31.33
C ASN A 206 27.91 5.41 -29.80
N ALA A 207 27.90 4.17 -29.32
CA ALA A 207 28.05 3.86 -27.91
C ALA A 207 29.50 4.11 -27.43
N LEU A 208 29.69 4.26 -26.13
CA LEU A 208 31.03 4.34 -25.53
C LEU A 208 31.69 2.95 -25.59
N ASN A 209 32.84 2.87 -26.27
CA ASN A 209 33.62 1.65 -26.40
C ASN A 209 35.12 1.97 -26.46
N PRO A 210 36.00 1.26 -25.72
CA PRO A 210 37.45 1.46 -25.78
C PRO A 210 38.09 1.30 -27.17
N GLU A 211 37.45 0.58 -28.10
CA GLU A 211 37.92 0.42 -29.49
C GLU A 211 37.65 1.66 -30.37
N HIS A 212 36.75 2.55 -29.93
CA HIS A 212 36.49 3.85 -30.56
C HIS A 212 36.06 4.87 -29.48
N PRO A 213 37.01 5.25 -28.59
CA PRO A 213 36.68 5.98 -27.37
C PRO A 213 36.16 7.39 -27.68
N ALA A 214 35.24 7.86 -26.84
CA ALA A 214 34.73 9.23 -26.85
C ALA A 214 34.53 9.72 -25.41
N THR A 215 34.49 11.03 -25.22
CA THR A 215 34.22 11.66 -23.92
C THR A 215 32.79 12.21 -23.92
N ARG A 216 32.01 11.92 -22.87
CA ARG A 216 30.64 12.44 -22.67
C ARG A 216 30.45 12.92 -21.23
N GLY A 217 29.46 13.79 -21.03
CA GLY A 217 29.16 14.34 -19.71
C GLY A 217 30.22 15.32 -19.18
N CYS A 218 30.91 16.03 -20.07
CA CYS A 218 31.93 17.02 -19.71
C CYS A 218 31.35 18.18 -18.90
N THR A 219 32.21 18.82 -18.12
CA THR A 219 31.97 20.17 -17.60
C THR A 219 32.19 21.17 -18.73
N VAL A 220 31.20 22.03 -18.98
CA VAL A 220 31.20 22.99 -20.11
C VAL A 220 30.98 24.39 -19.58
N ASN A 221 31.75 25.35 -20.09
CA ASN A 221 31.66 26.77 -19.71
C ASN A 221 30.46 27.47 -20.38
N PRO A 222 30.09 28.69 -19.93
CA PRO A 222 29.03 29.47 -20.55
C PRO A 222 29.26 29.85 -22.02
N ASP A 223 30.49 29.77 -22.50
CA ASP A 223 30.88 30.12 -23.88
C ASP A 223 30.25 29.22 -24.94
N ILE A 224 29.99 27.94 -24.63
CA ILE A 224 29.38 26.98 -25.57
C ILE A 224 28.20 26.18 -25.01
N PHE A 225 27.92 26.21 -23.70
CA PHE A 225 26.84 25.38 -23.12
C PHE A 225 25.49 25.63 -23.81
N PHE A 226 25.14 26.89 -24.05
CA PHE A 226 23.85 27.24 -24.67
C PHE A 226 23.77 26.70 -26.11
N GLN A 227 24.81 26.89 -26.91
CA GLN A 227 24.89 26.38 -28.28
C GLN A 227 24.80 24.85 -28.32
N CYS A 228 25.49 24.16 -27.40
CA CYS A 228 25.39 22.70 -27.27
C CYS A 228 23.97 22.25 -26.88
N ARG A 229 23.28 22.99 -26.02
CA ARG A 229 21.92 22.65 -25.59
C ARG A 229 20.91 22.80 -26.73
N GLU A 230 21.00 23.86 -27.53
CA GLU A 230 20.11 24.12 -28.68
C GLU A 230 20.39 23.18 -29.86
N ALA A 231 21.55 22.53 -29.93
CA ALA A 231 21.91 21.61 -31.00
C ALA A 231 20.98 20.38 -31.10
N CYS A 232 20.16 20.09 -30.09
CA CYS A 232 19.18 19.00 -30.14
C CYS A 232 17.87 19.35 -30.87
N ASN A 233 17.63 20.62 -31.23
CA ASN A 233 16.30 21.08 -31.68
C ASN A 233 15.75 20.33 -32.90
N THR A 234 16.61 20.03 -33.88
CA THR A 234 16.19 19.28 -35.08
C THR A 234 15.80 17.84 -34.78
N ARG A 235 16.39 17.23 -33.73
CA ARG A 235 16.01 15.88 -33.27
C ARG A 235 14.63 15.89 -32.65
N PHE A 236 14.34 16.86 -31.78
CA PHE A 236 13.02 17.02 -31.17
C PHE A 236 11.92 17.33 -32.19
N ALA A 237 12.21 18.20 -33.18
CA ALA A 237 11.26 18.58 -34.20
C ALA A 237 10.81 17.40 -35.10
N ALA A 238 11.64 16.36 -35.23
CA ALA A 238 11.34 15.17 -36.05
C ALA A 238 10.51 14.10 -35.31
N ILE A 239 10.35 14.19 -33.99
CA ILE A 239 9.68 13.16 -33.18
C ILE A 239 8.20 12.98 -33.56
N PRO A 240 7.38 14.05 -33.74
CA PRO A 240 5.98 13.88 -34.10
C PRO A 240 5.76 13.05 -35.37
N ASP A 241 6.56 13.28 -36.42
CA ASP A 241 6.45 12.55 -37.69
C ASP A 241 6.78 11.06 -37.51
N ALA A 242 7.79 10.74 -36.68
CA ALA A 242 8.13 9.35 -36.37
C ALA A 242 7.02 8.65 -35.57
N VAL A 243 6.40 9.34 -34.61
CA VAL A 243 5.29 8.80 -33.83
C VAL A 243 4.08 8.56 -34.73
N GLU A 244 3.72 9.51 -35.60
CA GLU A 244 2.63 9.34 -36.58
C GLU A 244 2.91 8.18 -37.53
N HIS A 245 4.15 8.03 -38.02
CA HIS A 245 4.55 6.90 -38.86
C HIS A 245 4.30 5.55 -38.17
N TYR A 246 4.75 5.39 -36.92
CA TYR A 246 4.56 4.13 -36.21
C TYR A 246 3.13 3.91 -35.72
N MET A 247 2.36 4.98 -35.46
CA MET A 247 0.91 4.87 -35.28
C MET A 247 0.24 4.35 -36.55
N ASP A 248 0.61 4.83 -37.74
CA ASP A 248 0.08 4.32 -39.01
C ASP A 248 0.44 2.85 -39.26
N VAL A 249 1.65 2.42 -38.86
CA VAL A 249 2.03 1.01 -38.87
C VAL A 249 1.08 0.19 -38.00
N ILE A 250 0.88 0.60 -36.75
CA ILE A 250 -0.03 -0.10 -35.83
C ILE A 250 -1.46 -0.09 -36.37
N ASN A 251 -1.94 1.02 -36.92
CA ASN A 251 -3.26 1.13 -37.54
C ASN A 251 -3.42 0.12 -38.68
N LYS A 252 -2.41 -0.02 -39.54
CA LYS A 252 -2.41 -1.00 -40.63
C LYS A 252 -2.40 -2.44 -40.13
N LEU A 253 -1.64 -2.74 -39.08
CA LEU A 253 -1.56 -4.09 -38.52
C LEU A 253 -2.86 -4.51 -37.84
N THR A 254 -3.54 -3.57 -37.20
CA THR A 254 -4.58 -3.85 -36.21
C THR A 254 -5.98 -3.41 -36.63
N GLY A 255 -6.09 -2.49 -37.59
CA GLY A 255 -7.33 -1.82 -37.97
C GLY A 255 -7.82 -0.77 -36.97
N ARG A 256 -7.02 -0.43 -35.95
CA ARG A 256 -7.31 0.67 -35.00
C ARG A 256 -6.87 2.01 -35.58
N ASP A 257 -7.33 3.12 -35.02
CA ASP A 257 -7.05 4.48 -35.52
C ASP A 257 -6.37 5.35 -34.47
N TYR A 258 -5.05 5.37 -34.51
CA TYR A 258 -4.19 6.20 -33.69
C TYR A 258 -3.65 7.41 -34.46
N ARG A 259 -3.70 8.55 -33.79
CA ARG A 259 -3.07 9.82 -34.15
C ARG A 259 -2.44 10.38 -32.88
N ILE A 260 -1.50 11.32 -33.02
CA ILE A 260 -0.92 11.96 -31.83
C ILE A 260 -1.96 12.80 -31.05
N PHE A 261 -2.98 13.29 -31.76
CA PHE A 261 -4.22 13.84 -31.22
C PHE A 261 -5.41 13.20 -31.93
N ASN A 262 -6.25 12.46 -31.21
CA ASN A 262 -7.43 11.81 -31.78
C ASN A 262 -8.71 12.61 -31.44
N TYR A 263 -9.43 13.05 -32.46
CA TYR A 263 -10.75 13.66 -32.28
C TYR A 263 -11.85 12.58 -32.28
N TYR A 264 -12.84 12.74 -31.40
CA TYR A 264 -14.03 11.90 -31.31
C TYR A 264 -15.28 12.74 -31.03
N GLY A 265 -16.31 12.62 -31.85
CA GLY A 265 -17.59 13.32 -31.65
C GLY A 265 -18.15 13.92 -32.93
N ALA A 266 -19.05 14.89 -32.79
CA ALA A 266 -19.73 15.51 -33.92
C ALA A 266 -18.75 16.25 -34.83
N PRO A 267 -18.76 16.05 -36.17
CA PRO A 267 -17.87 16.77 -37.08
C PRO A 267 -18.04 18.30 -37.03
N ASP A 268 -19.21 18.77 -36.61
CA ASP A 268 -19.58 20.17 -36.44
C ASP A 268 -19.72 20.58 -34.96
N ALA A 269 -18.98 19.92 -34.05
CA ALA A 269 -19.02 20.23 -32.63
C ALA A 269 -18.69 21.70 -32.33
N GLU A 270 -19.40 22.28 -31.35
CA GLU A 270 -19.17 23.65 -30.87
C GLU A 270 -18.49 23.67 -29.49
N ARG A 271 -18.62 22.56 -28.73
CA ARG A 271 -18.06 22.40 -27.38
C ARG A 271 -17.22 21.13 -27.33
N VAL A 272 -15.94 21.27 -26.94
CA VAL A 272 -15.00 20.13 -26.92
C VAL A 272 -14.31 20.01 -25.56
N ILE A 273 -14.13 18.77 -25.10
CA ILE A 273 -13.22 18.45 -23.99
C ILE A 273 -11.85 18.07 -24.58
N VAL A 274 -10.76 18.56 -24.00
CA VAL A 274 -9.39 18.11 -24.28
C VAL A 274 -8.87 17.39 -23.05
N ILE A 275 -8.42 16.14 -23.20
CA ILE A 275 -8.04 15.28 -22.08
C ILE A 275 -6.97 14.26 -22.47
N MET A 276 -6.32 13.70 -21.45
CA MET A 276 -5.33 12.64 -21.55
C MET A 276 -5.62 11.53 -20.55
N GLY A 277 -5.21 10.30 -20.87
CA GLY A 277 -5.40 9.13 -20.00
C GLY A 277 -6.83 8.57 -20.01
N SER A 278 -7.14 7.70 -19.05
CA SER A 278 -8.37 6.88 -19.04
C SER A 278 -9.68 7.66 -18.94
N GLY A 279 -9.64 8.91 -18.44
CA GLY A 279 -10.82 9.78 -18.46
C GLY A 279 -11.37 10.01 -19.87
N ALA A 280 -10.53 9.87 -20.90
CA ALA A 280 -10.95 9.93 -22.30
C ALA A 280 -12.00 8.89 -22.65
N GLU A 281 -11.88 7.65 -22.16
CA GLU A 281 -12.84 6.58 -22.47
C GLU A 281 -14.22 6.88 -21.86
N THR A 282 -14.27 7.35 -20.61
CA THR A 282 -15.52 7.84 -19.99
C THR A 282 -16.11 9.01 -20.79
N ALA A 283 -15.28 9.96 -21.23
CA ALA A 283 -15.76 11.10 -22.02
C ALA A 283 -16.32 10.67 -23.39
N LYS A 284 -15.75 9.65 -24.04
CA LYS A 284 -16.29 9.07 -25.30
C LYS A 284 -17.70 8.55 -25.08
N GLU A 285 -17.95 7.79 -24.01
CA GLU A 285 -19.29 7.31 -23.67
C GLU A 285 -20.29 8.45 -23.43
N THR A 286 -19.87 9.52 -22.73
CA THR A 286 -20.72 10.70 -22.52
C THR A 286 -21.00 11.46 -23.82
N VAL A 287 -20.01 11.55 -24.73
CA VAL A 287 -20.18 12.13 -26.07
C VAL A 287 -21.19 11.33 -26.89
N ASP A 288 -21.12 10.00 -26.88
CA ASP A 288 -22.09 9.14 -27.56
C ASP A 288 -23.52 9.41 -27.06
N PHE A 289 -23.69 9.49 -25.74
CA PHE A 289 -24.98 9.81 -25.11
C PHE A 289 -25.53 11.19 -25.51
N LEU A 290 -24.67 12.21 -25.57
CA LEU A 290 -25.06 13.59 -25.93
C LEU A 290 -25.34 13.73 -27.43
N MET A 291 -24.54 13.10 -28.29
CA MET A 291 -24.77 13.07 -29.74
C MET A 291 -26.07 12.36 -30.10
N ALA A 292 -26.42 11.28 -29.39
CA ALA A 292 -27.71 10.61 -29.57
C ALA A 292 -28.91 11.53 -29.26
N LYS A 293 -28.70 12.62 -28.50
CA LYS A 293 -29.69 13.67 -28.23
C LYS A 293 -29.58 14.89 -29.17
N GLY A 294 -28.70 14.82 -30.17
CA GLY A 294 -28.48 15.90 -31.14
C GLY A 294 -27.56 17.02 -30.67
N GLU A 295 -26.82 16.83 -29.56
CA GLU A 295 -25.89 17.85 -29.09
C GLU A 295 -24.58 17.87 -29.89
N LYS A 296 -24.11 19.08 -30.21
CA LYS A 296 -22.86 19.33 -30.97
C LYS A 296 -21.63 19.34 -30.06
N VAL A 297 -21.28 18.16 -29.56
CA VAL A 297 -20.14 17.97 -28.64
C VAL A 297 -19.08 17.07 -29.23
N GLY A 298 -17.85 17.24 -28.74
CA GLY A 298 -16.73 16.39 -29.09
C GLY A 298 -15.66 16.31 -28.01
N LEU A 299 -14.65 15.51 -28.29
CA LEU A 299 -13.52 15.18 -27.43
C LEU A 299 -12.25 15.16 -28.27
N LEU A 300 -11.17 15.75 -27.78
CA LEU A 300 -9.83 15.58 -28.32
C LEU A 300 -8.96 14.86 -27.29
N VAL A 301 -8.49 13.67 -27.65
CA VAL A 301 -7.61 12.84 -26.83
C VAL A 301 -6.16 13.15 -27.19
N VAL A 302 -5.35 13.50 -26.19
CA VAL A 302 -3.92 13.73 -26.34
C VAL A 302 -3.16 12.44 -26.07
N HIS A 303 -2.51 11.89 -27.10
CA HIS A 303 -1.58 10.76 -26.94
C HIS A 303 -0.14 11.26 -26.80
N LEU A 304 0.38 12.02 -27.78
CA LEU A 304 1.72 12.59 -27.68
C LEU A 304 1.65 13.95 -26.97
N TYR A 305 1.93 13.98 -25.67
CA TYR A 305 1.96 15.22 -24.89
C TYR A 305 3.25 16.02 -25.10
N ARG A 306 4.39 15.32 -25.25
CA ARG A 306 5.69 15.93 -25.53
C ARG A 306 6.44 15.15 -26.62
N PRO A 307 7.05 15.83 -27.61
CA PRO A 307 6.89 17.25 -27.94
C PRO A 307 5.45 17.60 -28.31
N PHE A 308 4.98 18.78 -27.92
CA PHE A 308 3.60 19.20 -28.21
C PHE A 308 3.50 19.75 -29.65
N ALA A 309 2.94 18.96 -30.57
CA ALA A 309 2.84 19.30 -31.99
C ALA A 309 1.65 20.24 -32.29
N ALA A 310 1.83 21.53 -32.04
CA ALA A 310 0.80 22.56 -32.15
C ALA A 310 -0.01 22.55 -33.46
N ASP A 311 0.64 22.41 -34.62
CA ASP A 311 -0.05 22.40 -35.92
C ASP A 311 -0.95 21.17 -36.09
N ARG A 312 -0.51 20.01 -35.58
CA ARG A 312 -1.29 18.76 -35.60
C ARG A 312 -2.47 18.82 -34.64
N PHE A 313 -2.30 19.44 -33.47
CA PHE A 313 -3.39 19.70 -32.53
C PHE A 313 -4.51 20.53 -33.18
N LEU A 314 -4.15 21.66 -33.82
CA LEU A 314 -5.12 22.52 -34.48
C LEU A 314 -5.79 21.84 -35.67
N ALA A 315 -5.05 21.02 -36.42
CA ALA A 315 -5.59 20.27 -37.55
C ALA A 315 -6.61 19.20 -37.12
N ALA A 316 -6.42 18.59 -35.96
CA ALA A 316 -7.34 17.60 -35.40
C ALA A 316 -8.63 18.23 -34.82
N MET A 317 -8.59 19.51 -34.44
CA MET A 317 -9.75 20.21 -33.88
C MET A 317 -10.75 20.66 -34.98
N PRO A 318 -12.07 20.42 -34.83
CA PRO A 318 -13.05 20.97 -35.76
C PRO A 318 -13.04 22.50 -35.76
N LYS A 319 -13.21 23.10 -36.95
CA LYS A 319 -13.21 24.56 -37.12
C LYS A 319 -14.44 25.25 -36.50
N THR A 320 -15.47 24.49 -36.17
CA THR A 320 -16.73 24.96 -35.57
C THR A 320 -16.66 25.15 -34.06
N VAL A 321 -15.56 24.73 -33.42
CA VAL A 321 -15.39 24.79 -31.97
C VAL A 321 -15.36 26.23 -31.50
N LYS A 322 -16.20 26.54 -30.51
CA LYS A 322 -16.30 27.87 -29.86
C LYS A 322 -15.83 27.84 -28.41
N LYS A 323 -15.97 26.68 -27.74
CA LYS A 323 -15.65 26.53 -26.31
C LYS A 323 -14.93 25.22 -26.04
N ILE A 324 -13.84 25.28 -25.27
CA ILE A 324 -13.00 24.14 -24.90
C ILE A 324 -12.90 24.05 -23.38
N ALA A 325 -13.11 22.85 -22.84
CA ALA A 325 -12.70 22.51 -21.47
C ALA A 325 -11.46 21.62 -21.53
N VAL A 326 -10.37 22.03 -20.89
CA VAL A 326 -9.16 21.22 -20.76
C VAL A 326 -9.16 20.57 -19.38
N LEU A 327 -9.09 19.24 -19.35
CA LEU A 327 -9.14 18.47 -18.11
C LEU A 327 -7.76 17.91 -17.77
N ASP A 328 -7.22 18.38 -16.65
CA ASP A 328 -5.94 17.95 -16.12
C ASP A 328 -6.14 17.01 -14.93
N ARG A 329 -5.42 15.89 -14.94
CA ARG A 329 -5.42 14.91 -13.86
C ARG A 329 -4.30 15.19 -12.86
N THR A 330 -4.10 16.45 -12.49
CA THR A 330 -3.04 16.88 -11.56
C THR A 330 -3.48 18.16 -10.83
N LYS A 331 -2.70 18.62 -9.87
CA LYS A 331 -2.83 19.94 -9.24
C LYS A 331 -1.45 20.54 -9.05
N GLU A 332 -1.24 21.75 -9.57
CA GLU A 332 -0.05 22.56 -9.31
C GLU A 332 -0.44 23.77 -8.43
N PRO A 333 -0.33 23.67 -7.09
CA PRO A 333 -0.74 24.77 -6.19
C PRO A 333 -0.01 26.08 -6.53
N GLY A 334 -0.76 27.15 -6.79
CA GLY A 334 -0.21 28.47 -7.11
C GLY A 334 0.14 28.70 -8.58
N ALA A 335 0.01 27.70 -9.46
CA ALA A 335 0.17 27.88 -10.89
C ALA A 335 -0.98 28.70 -11.49
N MET A 336 -0.74 29.32 -12.66
CA MET A 336 -1.78 30.04 -13.43
C MET A 336 -2.86 29.11 -14.03
N GLY A 337 -2.69 27.80 -13.86
CA GLY A 337 -3.56 26.72 -14.32
C GLY A 337 -2.73 25.44 -14.49
N GLU A 338 -3.36 24.31 -14.78
CA GLU A 338 -2.64 23.04 -14.92
C GLU A 338 -1.88 22.91 -16.27
N PRO A 339 -0.93 21.96 -16.40
CA PRO A 339 -0.01 21.90 -17.54
C PRO A 339 -0.67 21.80 -18.91
N LEU A 340 -1.65 20.90 -19.10
CA LEU A 340 -2.31 20.75 -20.40
C LEU A 340 -3.17 21.98 -20.73
N TYR A 341 -3.89 22.51 -19.73
CA TYR A 341 -4.61 23.77 -19.86
C TYR A 341 -3.70 24.93 -20.29
N GLN A 342 -2.51 25.07 -19.71
CA GLN A 342 -1.56 26.12 -20.08
C GLN A 342 -1.03 25.94 -21.50
N ASP A 343 -0.73 24.72 -21.95
CA ASP A 343 -0.26 24.45 -23.32
C ASP A 343 -1.34 24.83 -24.35
N VAL A 344 -2.58 24.40 -24.13
CA VAL A 344 -3.71 24.70 -25.02
C VAL A 344 -4.04 26.19 -25.00
N SER A 345 -4.10 26.83 -23.84
CA SER A 345 -4.40 28.26 -23.72
C SER A 345 -3.34 29.12 -24.40
N SER A 346 -2.07 28.80 -24.18
CA SER A 346 -0.93 29.48 -24.83
C SER A 346 -0.99 29.33 -26.36
N LEU A 347 -1.31 28.14 -26.87
CA LEU A 347 -1.44 27.89 -28.30
C LEU A 347 -2.52 28.77 -28.96
N TYR A 348 -3.74 28.76 -28.43
CA TYR A 348 -4.86 29.52 -29.02
C TYR A 348 -4.65 31.03 -28.90
N LYS A 349 -4.07 31.48 -27.78
CA LYS A 349 -3.71 32.89 -27.58
C LYS A 349 -2.70 33.36 -28.63
N THR A 350 -1.63 32.60 -28.87
CA THR A 350 -0.61 32.93 -29.87
C THR A 350 -1.19 32.94 -31.30
N ARG A 351 -2.24 32.16 -31.57
CA ARG A 351 -2.93 32.13 -32.88
C ARG A 351 -4.03 33.19 -33.03
N GLY A 352 -4.35 33.95 -31.98
CA GLY A 352 -5.41 34.96 -31.99
C GLY A 352 -6.81 34.37 -32.26
N ALA A 353 -7.05 33.13 -31.84
CA ALA A 353 -8.31 32.44 -32.08
C ALA A 353 -9.40 32.84 -31.07
N ASP A 354 -10.60 33.13 -31.55
CA ASP A 354 -11.77 33.48 -30.74
C ASP A 354 -12.47 32.21 -30.21
N VAL A 355 -11.82 31.56 -29.24
CA VAL A 355 -12.32 30.34 -28.57
C VAL A 355 -12.23 30.53 -27.07
N THR A 356 -13.34 30.29 -26.35
CA THR A 356 -13.33 30.30 -24.88
C THR A 356 -12.68 29.02 -24.36
N ILE A 357 -11.64 29.13 -23.55
CA ILE A 357 -10.93 27.99 -22.98
C ILE A 357 -11.01 28.05 -21.46
N VAL A 358 -11.50 26.97 -20.84
CA VAL A 358 -11.55 26.79 -19.39
C VAL A 358 -10.77 25.54 -18.98
N GLY A 359 -10.09 25.60 -17.84
CA GLY A 359 -9.37 24.50 -17.21
C GLY A 359 -10.17 23.89 -16.07
N GLY A 360 -10.06 22.57 -15.92
CA GLY A 360 -10.66 21.84 -14.82
C GLY A 360 -9.79 20.67 -14.36
N ARG A 361 -9.86 20.36 -13.06
CA ARG A 361 -9.17 19.22 -12.45
C ARG A 361 -10.11 18.06 -12.20
N TYR A 362 -9.62 16.85 -12.39
CA TYR A 362 -10.38 15.63 -12.13
C TYR A 362 -9.48 14.49 -11.65
N GLY A 363 -10.09 13.43 -11.10
CA GLY A 363 -9.46 12.12 -11.00
C GLY A 363 -8.20 12.00 -10.14
N LEU A 364 -7.86 13.01 -9.34
CA LEU A 364 -6.73 13.03 -8.39
C LEU A 364 -6.81 11.82 -7.47
N SER A 365 -5.69 11.11 -7.28
CA SER A 365 -5.63 9.90 -6.45
C SER A 365 -6.73 8.87 -6.77
N SER A 366 -6.98 8.63 -8.06
CA SER A 366 -8.05 7.75 -8.57
C SER A 366 -9.44 8.07 -8.06
N LYS A 367 -9.74 9.34 -7.77
CA LYS A 367 -11.13 9.79 -7.58
C LYS A 367 -11.96 9.32 -8.78
N ASP A 368 -13.04 8.59 -8.51
CA ASP A 368 -13.84 7.97 -9.57
C ASP A 368 -14.39 9.03 -10.53
N THR A 369 -14.25 8.79 -11.83
CA THR A 369 -14.60 9.75 -12.88
C THR A 369 -15.71 9.18 -13.74
N THR A 370 -16.94 9.57 -13.42
CA THR A 370 -18.16 8.96 -13.95
C THR A 370 -18.77 9.78 -15.10
N PRO A 371 -19.64 9.18 -15.94
CA PRO A 371 -20.25 9.88 -17.08
C PRO A 371 -21.03 11.15 -16.71
N ASP A 372 -21.70 11.18 -15.55
CA ASP A 372 -22.43 12.35 -15.05
C ASP A 372 -21.49 13.51 -14.69
N GLN A 373 -20.27 13.23 -14.26
CA GLN A 373 -19.26 14.27 -14.02
C GLN A 373 -18.78 14.88 -15.34
N MET A 374 -18.58 14.07 -16.39
CA MET A 374 -18.27 14.57 -17.73
C MET A 374 -19.44 15.38 -18.33
N LEU A 375 -20.68 14.97 -18.05
CA LEU A 375 -21.87 15.74 -18.42
C LEU A 375 -21.86 17.12 -17.75
N ALA A 376 -21.47 17.23 -16.48
CA ALA A 376 -21.35 18.51 -15.80
C ALA A 376 -20.36 19.46 -16.51
N VAL A 377 -19.27 18.92 -17.08
CA VAL A 377 -18.31 19.71 -17.87
C VAL A 377 -18.95 20.25 -19.16
N TYR A 378 -19.67 19.42 -19.92
CA TYR A 378 -20.38 19.89 -21.12
C TYR A 378 -21.50 20.88 -20.82
N LYS A 379 -22.16 20.75 -19.66
CA LYS A 379 -23.13 21.74 -19.17
C LYS A 379 -22.46 23.06 -18.81
N ASN A 380 -21.29 23.01 -18.16
CA ASN A 380 -20.48 24.21 -17.91
C ASN A 380 -20.09 24.91 -19.23
N LEU A 381 -19.67 24.15 -20.24
CA LEU A 381 -19.36 24.70 -21.58
C LEU A 381 -20.60 25.25 -22.31
N ALA A 382 -21.80 24.85 -21.95
CA ALA A 382 -23.04 25.39 -22.53
C ALA A 382 -23.41 26.77 -21.98
N LEU A 383 -22.88 27.16 -20.82
CA LEU A 383 -23.13 28.48 -20.21
C LEU A 383 -22.51 29.59 -21.05
N ASP A 384 -23.12 30.78 -21.05
CA ASP A 384 -22.57 31.97 -21.73
C ASP A 384 -21.15 32.28 -21.25
N THR A 385 -20.96 32.24 -19.92
CA THR A 385 -19.66 32.36 -19.25
C THR A 385 -19.37 31.05 -18.49
N PRO A 386 -18.69 30.09 -19.11
CA PRO A 386 -18.28 28.86 -18.44
C PRO A 386 -17.37 29.17 -17.25
N LYS A 387 -17.55 28.45 -16.15
CA LYS A 387 -16.65 28.53 -15.00
C LYS A 387 -15.28 27.99 -15.37
N ASN A 388 -14.24 28.77 -15.09
CA ASN A 388 -12.84 28.36 -15.18
C ASN A 388 -12.33 27.86 -13.83
N ASP A 389 -11.16 27.22 -13.81
CA ASP A 389 -10.49 26.72 -12.60
C ASP A 389 -11.38 25.81 -11.74
N PHE A 390 -12.15 24.95 -12.41
CA PHE A 390 -13.15 24.13 -11.74
C PHE A 390 -12.59 22.77 -11.28
N THR A 391 -13.35 22.09 -10.43
CA THR A 391 -13.11 20.69 -10.06
C THR A 391 -14.34 19.83 -10.36
N ILE A 392 -14.15 18.54 -10.63
CA ILE A 392 -15.23 17.54 -10.68
C ILE A 392 -14.90 16.35 -9.76
N GLY A 393 -15.94 15.68 -9.26
CA GLY A 393 -15.81 14.49 -8.39
C GLY A 393 -15.65 14.81 -6.89
N ILE A 394 -15.74 16.08 -6.50
CA ILE A 394 -15.75 16.52 -5.09
C ILE A 394 -16.81 17.61 -4.88
N VAL A 395 -17.12 17.90 -3.61
CA VAL A 395 -17.87 19.09 -3.20
C VAL A 395 -16.89 20.06 -2.55
N ASP A 396 -16.54 21.12 -3.27
CA ASP A 396 -15.72 22.21 -2.75
C ASP A 396 -16.63 23.39 -2.39
N ASP A 397 -17.08 23.40 -1.14
CA ASP A 397 -17.91 24.43 -0.51
C ASP A 397 -17.08 25.48 0.24
N VAL A 398 -15.75 25.47 0.08
CA VAL A 398 -14.83 26.45 0.68
C VAL A 398 -14.39 27.45 -0.38
N THR A 399 -13.75 26.97 -1.45
CA THR A 399 -13.30 27.83 -2.56
C THR A 399 -14.29 27.85 -3.73
N ASN A 400 -15.38 27.10 -3.62
CA ASN A 400 -16.45 27.07 -4.62
C ASN A 400 -15.91 26.77 -6.03
N THR A 401 -14.94 25.87 -6.18
CA THR A 401 -14.39 25.47 -7.49
C THR A 401 -15.16 24.33 -8.13
N SER A 402 -15.79 23.44 -7.35
CA SER A 402 -16.50 22.28 -7.89
C SER A 402 -17.66 22.67 -8.80
N LEU A 403 -17.86 21.93 -9.90
CA LEU A 403 -19.06 22.06 -10.72
C LEU A 403 -20.29 21.46 -10.00
N PRO A 404 -21.51 22.00 -10.23
CA PRO A 404 -22.73 21.39 -9.73
C PRO A 404 -22.86 19.94 -10.23
N LYS A 405 -23.37 19.06 -9.37
CA LYS A 405 -23.64 17.66 -9.72
C LYS A 405 -24.69 17.61 -10.84
N ALA A 406 -24.38 16.92 -11.93
CA ALA A 406 -25.35 16.64 -12.97
C ALA A 406 -26.26 15.46 -12.61
N GLU A 407 -27.34 15.29 -13.35
CA GLU A 407 -28.18 14.09 -13.31
C GLU A 407 -27.35 12.84 -13.64
N ALA A 408 -27.65 11.75 -12.92
CA ALA A 408 -27.07 10.45 -13.23
C ALA A 408 -27.54 10.00 -14.62
N ILE A 409 -26.60 9.54 -15.44
CA ILE A 409 -26.87 9.02 -16.77
C ILE A 409 -26.38 7.58 -16.89
N HIS A 410 -27.08 6.77 -17.68
CA HIS A 410 -26.70 5.40 -17.98
C HIS A 410 -26.15 5.34 -19.40
N THR A 411 -24.84 5.16 -19.53
CA THR A 411 -24.12 5.09 -20.81
C THR A 411 -23.76 3.67 -21.24
N ALA A 412 -23.99 2.69 -20.36
CA ALA A 412 -23.70 1.29 -20.66
C ALA A 412 -24.50 0.84 -21.91
N PRO A 413 -23.84 0.22 -22.91
CA PRO A 413 -24.53 -0.30 -24.09
C PRO A 413 -25.61 -1.32 -23.72
N GLU A 414 -26.67 -1.39 -24.53
CA GLU A 414 -27.73 -2.38 -24.37
C GLU A 414 -27.14 -3.81 -24.40
N GLY A 415 -27.60 -4.66 -23.48
CA GLY A 415 -27.12 -6.04 -23.33
C GLY A 415 -25.80 -6.20 -22.56
N GLN A 416 -25.20 -5.11 -22.05
CA GLN A 416 -24.07 -5.21 -21.11
C GLN A 416 -24.54 -5.67 -19.72
N MET A 417 -23.87 -6.68 -19.17
CA MET A 417 -24.07 -7.18 -17.81
C MET A 417 -22.98 -6.66 -16.88
N SER A 418 -23.37 -6.29 -15.66
CA SER A 418 -22.49 -5.77 -14.60
C SER A 418 -22.65 -6.59 -13.32
N ALA A 419 -21.55 -6.98 -12.69
CA ALA A 419 -21.53 -7.73 -11.44
C ALA A 419 -20.60 -7.10 -10.39
N GLU A 420 -21.08 -7.00 -9.15
CA GLU A 420 -20.31 -6.52 -7.99
C GLU A 420 -20.14 -7.63 -6.95
N PHE A 421 -18.95 -7.71 -6.37
CA PHE A 421 -18.63 -8.70 -5.34
C PHE A 421 -17.96 -8.03 -4.15
N TRP A 422 -18.50 -8.28 -2.97
CA TRP A 422 -18.02 -7.75 -1.71
C TRP A 422 -17.41 -8.89 -0.90
N GLY A 423 -16.08 -8.92 -0.87
CA GLY A 423 -15.28 -9.95 -0.21
C GLY A 423 -14.32 -9.37 0.83
N MET A 424 -13.75 -10.23 1.66
CA MET A 424 -12.76 -9.86 2.66
C MET A 424 -11.34 -10.18 2.17
N GLY A 425 -10.38 -9.30 2.46
CA GLY A 425 -8.98 -9.52 2.12
C GLY A 425 -8.48 -10.89 2.62
N SER A 426 -7.98 -11.71 1.70
CA SER A 426 -7.54 -13.12 1.88
C SER A 426 -8.64 -14.20 1.88
N ASP A 427 -9.91 -13.88 1.57
CA ASP A 427 -10.97 -14.89 1.42
C ASP A 427 -10.97 -15.61 0.06
N GLY A 428 -10.23 -15.09 -0.92
CA GLY A 428 -10.09 -15.65 -2.26
C GLY A 428 -11.06 -15.08 -3.32
N THR A 429 -11.92 -14.12 -2.97
CA THR A 429 -12.93 -13.50 -3.86
C THR A 429 -12.29 -12.88 -5.10
N VAL A 430 -11.30 -12.01 -4.92
CA VAL A 430 -10.58 -11.36 -6.03
C VAL A 430 -9.95 -12.40 -6.95
N GLY A 431 -9.33 -13.45 -6.39
CA GLY A 431 -8.71 -14.53 -7.17
C GLY A 431 -9.73 -15.30 -8.00
N ALA A 432 -10.88 -15.63 -7.40
CA ALA A 432 -11.99 -16.26 -8.11
C ALA A 432 -12.51 -15.36 -9.23
N ASN A 433 -12.68 -14.05 -8.99
CA ASN A 433 -13.16 -13.11 -10.01
C ASN A 433 -12.16 -12.90 -11.16
N LYS A 434 -10.86 -12.85 -10.87
CA LYS A 434 -9.79 -12.87 -11.90
C LYS A 434 -9.82 -14.17 -12.73
N ASN A 435 -10.21 -15.28 -12.13
CA ASN A 435 -10.40 -16.54 -12.85
C ASN A 435 -11.69 -16.54 -13.68
N SER A 436 -12.81 -16.06 -13.12
CA SER A 436 -14.10 -15.96 -13.79
C SER A 436 -14.03 -15.11 -15.06
N ILE A 437 -13.36 -13.96 -15.00
CA ILE A 437 -13.20 -13.11 -16.20
C ILE A 437 -12.40 -13.81 -17.30
N LYS A 438 -11.37 -14.59 -16.95
CA LYS A 438 -10.61 -15.40 -17.93
C LYS A 438 -11.46 -16.51 -18.53
N ILE A 439 -12.23 -17.23 -17.71
CA ILE A 439 -13.15 -18.27 -18.20
C ILE A 439 -14.14 -17.67 -19.20
N ILE A 440 -14.82 -16.58 -18.84
CA ILE A 440 -15.83 -15.94 -19.71
C ILE A 440 -15.16 -15.39 -20.97
N GLY A 441 -14.02 -14.71 -20.85
CA GLY A 441 -13.30 -14.12 -21.97
C GLY A 441 -12.78 -15.13 -22.99
N HIS A 442 -12.38 -16.33 -22.55
CA HIS A 442 -11.91 -17.42 -23.43
C HIS A 442 -13.03 -18.32 -23.98
N THR A 443 -14.17 -18.42 -23.28
CA THR A 443 -15.29 -19.30 -23.68
C THR A 443 -16.31 -18.56 -24.55
N THR A 444 -16.28 -17.23 -24.58
CA THR A 444 -17.26 -16.40 -25.30
C THR A 444 -16.59 -15.35 -26.18
N ASP A 445 -17.35 -14.81 -27.13
CA ASP A 445 -16.93 -13.65 -27.93
C ASP A 445 -17.15 -12.30 -27.21
N LEU A 446 -17.66 -12.31 -25.97
CA LEU A 446 -17.90 -11.09 -25.21
C LEU A 446 -16.58 -10.37 -24.89
N TYR A 447 -16.63 -9.04 -24.91
CA TYR A 447 -15.66 -8.21 -24.20
C TYR A 447 -15.90 -8.36 -22.70
N CYS A 448 -14.81 -8.36 -21.94
CA CYS A 448 -14.87 -8.43 -20.50
C CYS A 448 -13.93 -7.41 -19.87
N GLN A 449 -14.37 -6.82 -18.77
CA GLN A 449 -13.61 -5.88 -17.96
C GLN A 449 -13.71 -6.28 -16.49
N ALA A 450 -12.60 -6.22 -15.75
CA ALA A 450 -12.61 -6.34 -14.29
C ALA A 450 -11.73 -5.28 -13.64
N TYR A 451 -12.26 -4.66 -12.59
CA TYR A 451 -11.54 -3.72 -11.74
C TYR A 451 -11.73 -4.12 -10.27
N PHE A 452 -10.68 -3.99 -9.47
CA PHE A 452 -10.68 -4.42 -8.06
C PHE A 452 -10.31 -3.24 -7.16
N VAL A 453 -11.18 -2.95 -6.20
CA VAL A 453 -10.92 -1.98 -5.13
C VAL A 453 -10.43 -2.73 -3.91
N TYR A 454 -9.31 -2.30 -3.36
CA TYR A 454 -8.70 -2.86 -2.15
C TYR A 454 -8.70 -1.82 -1.04
N ASP A 455 -8.95 -2.28 0.18
CA ASP A 455 -8.72 -1.52 1.41
C ASP A 455 -7.22 -1.36 1.69
N SER A 456 -6.83 -0.31 2.40
CA SER A 456 -5.45 -0.10 2.90
C SER A 456 -5.07 -1.12 3.98
N LYS A 457 -6.07 -1.73 4.63
CA LYS A 457 -5.89 -2.81 5.61
C LYS A 457 -5.42 -4.10 4.93
N LYS A 458 -4.16 -4.50 5.20
CA LYS A 458 -3.51 -5.68 4.58
C LYS A 458 -4.23 -7.01 4.78
N SER A 459 -4.90 -7.20 5.92
CA SER A 459 -5.71 -8.40 6.17
C SER A 459 -7.05 -8.04 6.78
N GLY A 460 -8.09 -8.76 6.35
CA GLY A 460 -9.47 -8.53 6.80
C GLY A 460 -10.04 -7.18 6.36
N GLY A 461 -9.38 -6.47 5.44
CA GLY A 461 -9.91 -5.27 4.81
C GLY A 461 -10.99 -5.61 3.78
N LEU A 462 -11.76 -4.62 3.37
CA LEU A 462 -12.76 -4.80 2.30
C LEU A 462 -12.08 -5.01 0.94
N THR A 463 -12.68 -5.86 0.11
CA THR A 463 -12.39 -5.93 -1.33
C THR A 463 -13.69 -5.83 -2.10
N GLN A 464 -13.71 -4.99 -3.13
CA GLN A 464 -14.81 -4.90 -4.08
C GLN A 464 -14.31 -5.31 -5.47
N SER A 465 -15.05 -6.16 -6.16
CA SER A 465 -14.76 -6.52 -7.55
C SER A 465 -15.88 -5.99 -8.44
N HIS A 466 -15.53 -5.27 -9.50
CA HIS A 466 -16.45 -4.74 -10.50
C HIS A 466 -16.17 -5.42 -11.83
N LEU A 467 -17.10 -6.26 -12.28
CA LEU A 467 -16.98 -7.04 -13.51
C LEU A 467 -18.04 -6.59 -14.51
N ARG A 468 -17.64 -6.37 -15.77
CA ARG A 468 -18.54 -6.05 -16.87
C ARG A 468 -18.32 -6.99 -18.04
N PHE A 469 -19.40 -7.32 -18.74
CA PHE A 469 -19.40 -8.20 -19.91
C PHE A 469 -20.38 -7.70 -20.96
N GLY A 470 -19.98 -7.67 -22.23
CA GLY A 470 -20.84 -7.16 -23.30
C GLY A 470 -20.36 -7.52 -24.70
N LYS A 471 -21.23 -7.34 -25.69
CA LYS A 471 -20.91 -7.57 -27.11
C LYS A 471 -20.07 -6.44 -27.72
N ASN A 472 -20.15 -5.25 -27.14
CA ASN A 472 -19.40 -4.07 -27.57
C ASN A 472 -18.15 -3.88 -26.70
N PRO A 473 -17.10 -3.21 -27.22
CA PRO A 473 -15.96 -2.79 -26.41
C PRO A 473 -16.42 -2.02 -25.17
N ILE A 474 -15.84 -2.33 -24.01
CA ILE A 474 -16.21 -1.72 -22.73
C ILE A 474 -15.30 -0.51 -22.49
N ARG A 475 -15.87 0.70 -22.51
CA ARG A 475 -15.16 1.99 -22.35
C ARG A 475 -15.43 2.66 -21.00
N SER A 476 -15.66 1.83 -19.97
CA SER A 476 -16.17 2.28 -18.68
C SER A 476 -15.11 2.21 -17.56
N PRO A 477 -14.01 3.01 -17.58
CA PRO A 477 -13.00 3.00 -16.52
C PRO A 477 -13.48 3.78 -15.28
N TYR A 478 -14.65 3.41 -14.78
CA TYR A 478 -15.26 3.92 -13.56
C TYR A 478 -15.97 2.77 -12.82
N LEU A 479 -16.33 2.96 -11.55
CA LEU A 479 -16.99 1.91 -10.76
C LEU A 479 -18.39 1.60 -11.30
N ILE A 480 -18.92 0.40 -11.00
CA ILE A 480 -20.29 0.06 -11.39
C ILE A 480 -21.25 0.92 -10.56
N GLN A 481 -22.21 1.56 -11.24
CA GLN A 481 -23.28 2.35 -10.61
C GLN A 481 -24.65 1.65 -10.70
N ALA A 482 -24.75 0.61 -11.54
CA ALA A 482 -25.95 -0.19 -11.75
C ALA A 482 -25.54 -1.64 -12.10
N ALA A 483 -25.78 -2.58 -11.18
CA ALA A 483 -25.36 -3.98 -11.25
C ALA A 483 -26.55 -4.93 -11.45
N ASP A 484 -26.39 -5.89 -12.35
CA ASP A 484 -27.33 -7.00 -12.56
C ASP A 484 -27.21 -8.08 -11.47
N PHE A 485 -26.01 -8.17 -10.87
CA PHE A 485 -25.67 -9.14 -9.84
C PHE A 485 -24.81 -8.48 -8.75
N VAL A 486 -25.17 -8.68 -7.48
CA VAL A 486 -24.36 -8.27 -6.34
C VAL A 486 -24.19 -9.47 -5.39
N ALA A 487 -22.96 -9.78 -5.00
CA ALA A 487 -22.68 -10.81 -4.01
C ALA A 487 -21.99 -10.25 -2.76
N CYS A 488 -22.46 -10.68 -1.59
CA CYS A 488 -21.82 -10.47 -0.30
C CYS A 488 -21.24 -11.79 0.21
N HIS A 489 -19.91 -11.91 0.20
CA HIS A 489 -19.22 -13.14 0.61
C HIS A 489 -18.94 -13.20 2.12
N THR A 490 -19.15 -12.11 2.84
CA THR A 490 -18.85 -11.98 4.28
C THR A 490 -20.08 -11.44 5.03
N PRO A 491 -20.77 -12.24 5.87
CA PRO A 491 -22.00 -11.80 6.54
C PRO A 491 -21.84 -10.53 7.41
N SER A 492 -20.65 -10.28 7.97
CA SER A 492 -20.39 -9.11 8.82
C SER A 492 -20.46 -7.77 8.07
N TYR A 493 -20.56 -7.79 6.74
CA TYR A 493 -20.69 -6.61 5.88
C TYR A 493 -22.13 -6.09 5.78
N VAL A 494 -23.10 -6.96 6.03
CA VAL A 494 -24.54 -6.67 5.93
C VAL A 494 -24.96 -5.44 6.74
N THR A 495 -24.35 -5.23 7.91
CA THR A 495 -24.65 -4.09 8.79
C THR A 495 -23.70 -2.90 8.64
N LYS A 496 -22.72 -3.00 7.73
CA LYS A 496 -21.63 -2.02 7.57
C LYS A 496 -21.67 -1.26 6.25
N TYR A 497 -22.06 -1.93 5.16
CA TYR A 497 -22.00 -1.40 3.80
C TYR A 497 -23.35 -1.48 3.10
N ASP A 498 -23.68 -0.46 2.32
CA ASP A 498 -24.86 -0.44 1.47
C ASP A 498 -24.58 -1.12 0.11
N MET A 499 -24.57 -2.45 0.12
CA MET A 499 -24.27 -3.26 -1.07
C MET A 499 -25.45 -3.32 -2.06
N VAL A 500 -26.68 -3.02 -1.62
CA VAL A 500 -27.88 -3.13 -2.46
C VAL A 500 -28.15 -1.84 -3.23
N LYS A 501 -27.52 -0.72 -2.85
CA LYS A 501 -27.59 0.58 -3.53
C LYS A 501 -27.55 0.48 -5.06
N ASN A 502 -26.52 -0.19 -5.57
CA ASN A 502 -26.24 -0.30 -7.00
C ASN A 502 -27.02 -1.42 -7.69
N LEU A 503 -27.77 -2.26 -6.97
CA LEU A 503 -28.53 -3.36 -7.60
C LEU A 503 -29.65 -2.80 -8.50
N LYS A 504 -29.77 -3.31 -9.73
CA LYS A 504 -30.88 -2.95 -10.63
C LYS A 504 -32.21 -3.52 -10.12
N GLU A 505 -33.32 -2.94 -10.57
CA GLU A 505 -34.64 -3.57 -10.36
C GLU A 505 -34.66 -4.96 -11.03
N GLY A 506 -35.13 -5.98 -10.31
CA GLY A 506 -35.11 -7.38 -10.74
C GLY A 506 -33.74 -8.06 -10.71
N GLY A 507 -32.70 -7.35 -10.24
CA GLY A 507 -31.33 -7.85 -10.12
C GLY A 507 -31.18 -8.96 -9.07
N THR A 508 -30.07 -9.69 -9.14
CA THR A 508 -29.81 -10.83 -8.24
C THR A 508 -28.88 -10.43 -7.09
N PHE A 509 -29.27 -10.77 -5.86
CA PHE A 509 -28.44 -10.59 -4.66
C PHE A 509 -28.09 -11.96 -4.07
N LEU A 510 -26.79 -12.25 -3.89
CA LEU A 510 -26.28 -13.47 -3.26
C LEU A 510 -25.63 -13.13 -1.92
N LEU A 511 -26.04 -13.81 -0.84
CA LEU A 511 -25.43 -13.68 0.48
C LEU A 511 -24.86 -15.01 0.98
N ASN A 512 -23.56 -15.03 1.29
CA ASN A 512 -22.94 -16.14 2.00
C ASN A 512 -23.24 -16.03 3.51
N CYS A 513 -24.10 -16.88 4.05
CA CYS A 513 -24.41 -16.91 5.49
C CYS A 513 -24.97 -18.27 5.94
N ALA A 514 -25.06 -18.46 7.26
CA ALA A 514 -25.68 -19.63 7.89
C ALA A 514 -27.12 -19.36 8.36
N TRP A 515 -27.71 -18.23 7.98
CA TRP A 515 -28.98 -17.74 8.50
C TRP A 515 -30.16 -18.44 7.81
N SER A 516 -31.14 -18.87 8.61
CA SER A 516 -32.47 -19.27 8.12
C SER A 516 -33.27 -18.03 7.66
N ASP A 517 -34.43 -18.24 7.01
CA ASP A 517 -35.31 -17.13 6.62
C ASP A 517 -35.78 -16.28 7.82
N GLU A 518 -36.00 -16.90 8.98
CA GLU A 518 -36.31 -16.21 10.23
C GLU A 518 -35.11 -15.40 10.75
N ASP A 519 -33.90 -15.96 10.64
CA ASP A 519 -32.69 -15.25 11.03
C ASP A 519 -32.38 -14.09 10.07
N LEU A 520 -32.68 -14.23 8.78
CA LEU A 520 -32.55 -13.12 7.81
C LEU A 520 -33.42 -11.94 8.23
N ASP A 521 -34.65 -12.20 8.70
CA ASP A 521 -35.50 -11.13 9.23
C ASP A 521 -34.91 -10.49 10.50
N ARG A 522 -34.18 -11.23 11.33
CA ARG A 522 -33.54 -10.65 12.53
C ARG A 522 -32.26 -9.86 12.22
N HIS A 523 -31.44 -10.34 11.29
CA HIS A 523 -30.08 -9.83 11.08
C HIS A 523 -29.96 -8.76 9.99
N LEU A 524 -30.83 -8.76 8.98
CA LEU A 524 -30.75 -7.76 7.91
C LEU A 524 -31.22 -6.37 8.39
N PRO A 525 -30.46 -5.29 8.12
CA PRO A 525 -30.90 -3.94 8.41
C PRO A 525 -32.19 -3.59 7.68
N ALA A 526 -33.04 -2.78 8.31
CA ALA A 526 -34.30 -2.36 7.72
C ALA A 526 -34.09 -1.60 6.38
N SER A 527 -33.06 -0.76 6.26
CA SER A 527 -32.68 -0.13 4.98
C SER A 527 -32.43 -1.14 3.85
N MET A 528 -31.67 -2.21 4.12
CA MET A 528 -31.39 -3.27 3.15
C MET A 528 -32.65 -4.05 2.79
N LYS A 529 -33.49 -4.38 3.79
CA LYS A 529 -34.79 -5.03 3.56
C LYS A 529 -35.69 -4.23 2.62
N ARG A 530 -35.85 -2.93 2.89
CA ARG A 530 -36.63 -2.00 2.06
C ARG A 530 -36.06 -1.91 0.64
N ALA A 531 -34.73 -1.86 0.50
CA ALA A 531 -34.06 -1.79 -0.79
C ALA A 531 -34.26 -3.07 -1.62
N LEU A 532 -34.09 -4.25 -1.02
CA LEU A 532 -34.31 -5.54 -1.68
C LEU A 532 -35.78 -5.70 -2.13
N TYR A 533 -36.74 -5.30 -1.28
CA TYR A 533 -38.17 -5.33 -1.62
C TYR A 533 -38.50 -4.36 -2.76
N THR A 534 -38.10 -3.09 -2.64
CA THR A 534 -38.41 -2.04 -3.63
C THR A 534 -37.83 -2.36 -5.00
N LYS A 535 -36.60 -2.91 -5.04
CA LYS A 535 -35.94 -3.33 -6.27
C LYS A 535 -36.43 -4.68 -6.79
N LYS A 536 -37.40 -5.35 -6.13
CA LYS A 536 -37.88 -6.69 -6.51
C LYS A 536 -36.73 -7.67 -6.73
N ALA A 537 -35.76 -7.65 -5.82
CA ALA A 537 -34.52 -8.39 -5.98
C ALA A 537 -34.77 -9.91 -5.98
N LYS A 538 -34.00 -10.65 -6.79
CA LYS A 538 -33.91 -12.11 -6.70
C LYS A 538 -32.89 -12.45 -5.62
N PHE A 539 -33.34 -12.80 -4.43
CA PHE A 539 -32.47 -13.01 -3.26
C PHE A 539 -32.12 -14.49 -3.07
N TYR A 540 -30.83 -14.79 -2.95
CA TYR A 540 -30.30 -16.13 -2.69
C TYR A 540 -29.32 -16.13 -1.51
N THR A 541 -29.31 -17.23 -0.74
CA THR A 541 -28.31 -17.50 0.29
C THR A 541 -27.58 -18.82 0.06
N ILE A 542 -26.36 -18.92 0.58
CA ILE A 542 -25.58 -20.16 0.62
C ILE A 542 -24.68 -20.18 1.86
N ASN A 543 -24.57 -21.33 2.54
CA ASN A 543 -23.65 -21.49 3.66
C ASN A 543 -22.30 -22.06 3.19
N ALA A 544 -21.55 -21.27 2.42
CA ALA A 544 -20.30 -21.72 1.83
C ALA A 544 -19.25 -22.11 2.89
N THR A 545 -19.31 -21.52 4.08
CA THR A 545 -18.42 -21.85 5.20
C THR A 545 -18.66 -23.27 5.74
N ALA A 546 -19.92 -23.66 5.94
CA ALA A 546 -20.24 -25.02 6.38
C ALA A 546 -19.86 -26.06 5.32
N ILE A 547 -20.16 -25.77 4.04
CA ILE A 547 -19.80 -26.61 2.90
C ILE A 547 -18.26 -26.78 2.82
N ALA A 548 -17.49 -25.69 2.89
CA ALA A 548 -16.03 -25.75 2.84
C ALA A 548 -15.43 -26.59 3.98
N ARG A 549 -16.03 -26.55 5.17
CA ARG A 549 -15.61 -27.37 6.31
C ARG A 549 -15.93 -28.85 6.13
N SER A 550 -17.13 -29.20 5.65
CA SER A 550 -17.54 -30.60 5.47
C SER A 550 -16.67 -31.32 4.44
N ILE A 551 -16.21 -30.63 3.39
CA ILE A 551 -15.32 -31.18 2.35
C ILE A 551 -13.82 -31.02 2.68
N GLY A 552 -13.48 -30.48 3.86
CA GLY A 552 -12.10 -30.38 4.35
C GLY A 552 -11.24 -29.34 3.63
N LEU A 553 -11.82 -28.20 3.23
CA LEU A 553 -11.16 -27.00 2.70
C LEU A 553 -11.00 -25.88 3.75
N GLY A 554 -11.48 -26.09 4.97
CA GLY A 554 -11.39 -25.13 6.07
C GLY A 554 -12.26 -23.90 5.80
N ASN A 555 -11.65 -22.71 5.76
CA ASN A 555 -12.36 -21.45 5.53
C ASN A 555 -12.31 -20.96 4.06
N ARG A 556 -11.93 -21.82 3.10
CA ARG A 556 -11.85 -21.45 1.68
C ARG A 556 -13.20 -21.62 0.98
N THR A 557 -13.94 -20.52 0.82
CA THR A 557 -15.30 -20.50 0.23
C THR A 557 -15.33 -20.08 -1.23
N ASN A 558 -14.22 -19.57 -1.76
CA ASN A 558 -14.11 -18.93 -3.07
C ASN A 558 -14.63 -19.78 -4.24
N THR A 559 -14.27 -21.06 -4.35
CA THR A 559 -14.72 -21.94 -5.46
C THR A 559 -16.24 -22.19 -5.43
N ILE A 560 -16.82 -22.32 -4.22
CA ILE A 560 -18.26 -22.53 -4.02
C ILE A 560 -19.03 -21.29 -4.49
N LEU A 561 -18.59 -20.11 -4.05
CA LEU A 561 -19.21 -18.83 -4.39
C LEU A 561 -19.02 -18.47 -5.88
N GLN A 562 -17.89 -18.86 -6.47
CA GLN A 562 -17.66 -18.72 -7.92
C GLN A 562 -18.66 -19.55 -8.73
N ALA A 563 -18.92 -20.80 -8.32
CA ALA A 563 -19.88 -21.66 -9.00
C ALA A 563 -21.33 -21.12 -8.88
N ALA A 564 -21.69 -20.61 -7.70
CA ALA A 564 -22.95 -19.92 -7.47
C ALA A 564 -23.12 -18.70 -8.40
N PHE A 565 -22.06 -17.90 -8.58
CA PHE A 565 -22.06 -16.77 -9.51
C PHE A 565 -22.39 -17.19 -10.95
N PHE A 566 -21.71 -18.22 -11.49
CA PHE A 566 -21.98 -18.70 -12.85
C PHE A 566 -23.43 -19.19 -13.01
N LYS A 567 -23.94 -19.92 -12.01
CA LYS A 567 -25.33 -20.41 -12.02
C LYS A 567 -26.36 -19.28 -12.01
N LEU A 568 -26.14 -18.27 -11.17
CA LEU A 568 -27.11 -17.21 -10.94
C LEU A 568 -27.07 -16.11 -12.01
N LEU A 569 -25.88 -15.74 -12.51
CA LEU A 569 -25.76 -14.72 -13.55
C LEU A 569 -26.22 -15.25 -14.92
N GLY A 570 -25.96 -16.52 -15.22
CA GLY A 570 -26.40 -17.15 -16.47
C GLY A 570 -25.71 -16.60 -17.73
N ILE A 571 -24.50 -16.05 -17.60
CA ILE A 571 -23.74 -15.47 -18.72
C ILE A 571 -23.23 -16.50 -19.73
N ILE A 572 -22.98 -17.73 -19.26
CA ILE A 572 -22.64 -18.91 -20.08
C ILE A 572 -23.46 -20.10 -19.57
N PRO A 573 -23.71 -21.13 -20.40
CA PRO A 573 -24.34 -22.37 -19.95
C PRO A 573 -23.61 -22.97 -18.74
N VAL A 574 -24.37 -23.44 -17.75
CA VAL A 574 -23.80 -23.89 -16.46
C VAL A 574 -22.86 -25.06 -16.65
N GLU A 575 -23.18 -25.97 -17.57
CA GLU A 575 -22.37 -27.15 -17.90
C GLU A 575 -21.00 -26.75 -18.47
N GLU A 576 -20.96 -25.70 -19.30
CA GLU A 576 -19.72 -25.15 -19.85
C GLU A 576 -18.88 -24.45 -18.77
N ALA A 577 -19.54 -23.68 -17.89
CA ALA A 577 -18.88 -23.07 -16.74
C ALA A 577 -18.22 -24.12 -15.83
N VAL A 578 -18.95 -25.19 -15.49
CA VAL A 578 -18.45 -26.30 -14.67
C VAL A 578 -17.23 -26.95 -15.32
N LYS A 579 -17.29 -27.22 -16.61
CA LYS A 579 -16.17 -27.82 -17.35
C LYS A 579 -14.93 -26.91 -17.29
N ALA A 580 -15.08 -25.62 -17.62
CA ALA A 580 -13.98 -24.67 -17.61
C ALA A 580 -13.37 -24.48 -16.21
N MET A 581 -14.20 -24.43 -15.16
CA MET A 581 -13.74 -24.38 -13.76
C MET A 581 -12.95 -25.63 -13.38
N LYS A 582 -13.46 -26.84 -13.70
CA LYS A 582 -12.78 -28.11 -13.40
C LYS A 582 -11.43 -28.22 -14.12
N GLU A 583 -11.34 -27.76 -15.37
CA GLU A 583 -10.08 -27.68 -16.13
C GLU A 583 -9.09 -26.68 -15.50
N ALA A 584 -9.56 -25.50 -15.09
CA ALA A 584 -8.71 -24.48 -14.46
C ALA A 584 -8.15 -24.96 -13.09
N ILE A 585 -8.98 -25.61 -12.28
CA ILE A 585 -8.57 -26.21 -10.99
C ILE A 585 -7.52 -27.30 -11.23
N TYR A 586 -7.72 -28.16 -12.22
CA TYR A 586 -6.76 -29.22 -12.54
C TYR A 586 -5.40 -28.64 -12.93
N LYS A 587 -5.37 -27.69 -13.88
CA LYS A 587 -4.14 -27.00 -14.30
C LYS A 587 -3.43 -26.30 -13.15
N THR A 588 -4.20 -25.69 -12.24
CA THR A 588 -3.65 -24.91 -11.12
C THR A 588 -3.11 -25.77 -9.99
N TYR A 589 -3.84 -26.82 -9.61
CA TYR A 589 -3.58 -27.55 -8.35
C TYR A 589 -3.01 -28.95 -8.52
N PHE A 590 -3.19 -29.61 -9.68
CA PHE A 590 -2.78 -31.00 -9.84
C PHE A 590 -1.28 -31.17 -9.58
N ILE A 591 -0.44 -30.43 -10.33
CA ILE A 591 1.02 -30.49 -10.20
C ILE A 591 1.48 -29.97 -8.83
N LYS A 592 0.85 -28.91 -8.32
CA LYS A 592 1.31 -28.19 -7.11
C LYS A 592 0.87 -28.84 -5.79
N LYS A 593 -0.25 -29.58 -5.79
CA LYS A 593 -0.95 -30.04 -4.59
C LYS A 593 -1.53 -31.46 -4.66
N GLY A 594 -1.53 -32.10 -5.82
CA GLY A 594 -2.00 -33.47 -6.03
C GLY A 594 -3.52 -33.63 -6.17
N GLN A 595 -3.95 -34.85 -6.54
CA GLN A 595 -5.35 -35.17 -6.90
C GLN A 595 -6.35 -34.92 -5.75
N ALA A 596 -5.98 -35.23 -4.50
CA ALA A 596 -6.89 -35.05 -3.37
C ALA A 596 -7.33 -33.58 -3.16
N VAL A 597 -6.49 -32.61 -3.51
CA VAL A 597 -6.88 -31.19 -3.47
C VAL A 597 -7.77 -30.82 -4.65
N VAL A 598 -7.54 -31.42 -5.83
CA VAL A 598 -8.40 -31.25 -7.01
C VAL A 598 -9.81 -31.76 -6.72
N ASP A 599 -9.95 -32.96 -6.18
CA ASP A 599 -11.25 -33.60 -5.91
C ASP A 599 -12.10 -32.78 -4.93
N LYS A 600 -11.47 -32.25 -3.86
CA LYS A 600 -12.14 -31.34 -2.92
C LYS A 600 -12.66 -30.05 -3.59
N ASN A 601 -11.89 -29.51 -4.53
CA ASN A 601 -12.32 -28.33 -5.28
C ASN A 601 -13.39 -28.67 -6.33
N TYR A 602 -13.41 -29.89 -6.88
CA TYR A 602 -14.50 -30.34 -7.76
C TYR A 602 -15.81 -30.46 -6.99
N ALA A 603 -15.79 -31.05 -5.80
CA ALA A 603 -16.97 -31.10 -4.91
C ALA A 603 -17.49 -29.70 -4.59
N SER A 604 -16.61 -28.71 -4.40
CA SER A 604 -16.99 -27.32 -4.15
C SER A 604 -17.86 -26.72 -5.27
N ILE A 605 -17.59 -27.08 -6.53
CA ILE A 605 -18.38 -26.64 -7.68
C ILE A 605 -19.78 -27.24 -7.62
N ASP A 606 -19.86 -28.55 -7.39
CA ASP A 606 -21.12 -29.27 -7.39
C ASP A 606 -22.03 -28.77 -6.25
N HIS A 607 -21.48 -28.51 -5.06
CA HIS A 607 -22.23 -27.88 -3.96
C HIS A 607 -22.66 -26.44 -4.29
N GLY A 608 -21.76 -25.62 -4.85
CA GLY A 608 -22.05 -24.22 -5.16
C GLY A 608 -23.17 -24.01 -6.19
N ILE A 609 -23.44 -25.00 -7.04
CA ILE A 609 -24.52 -24.96 -8.04
C ILE A 609 -25.84 -25.50 -7.48
N ASN A 610 -25.77 -26.52 -6.62
CA ASN A 610 -26.95 -27.29 -6.22
C ASN A 610 -27.52 -26.92 -4.83
N GLU A 611 -26.75 -26.25 -3.97
CA GLU A 611 -27.16 -25.91 -2.58
C GLU A 611 -27.50 -24.42 -2.39
N LEU A 612 -27.95 -23.75 -3.45
CA LEU A 612 -28.45 -22.38 -3.36
C LEU A 612 -29.88 -22.38 -2.79
N HIS A 613 -30.11 -21.58 -1.74
CA HIS A 613 -31.45 -21.34 -1.19
C HIS A 613 -32.02 -20.06 -1.78
N SER A 614 -33.23 -20.12 -2.35
CA SER A 614 -33.95 -18.94 -2.83
C SER A 614 -34.83 -18.38 -1.72
N VAL A 615 -34.63 -17.11 -1.39
CA VAL A 615 -35.34 -16.44 -0.31
C VAL A 615 -36.56 -15.72 -0.88
N THR A 616 -37.74 -16.03 -0.36
CA THR A 616 -38.96 -15.26 -0.67
C THR A 616 -38.95 -13.98 0.16
N ILE A 617 -38.85 -12.82 -0.48
CA ILE A 617 -38.83 -11.52 0.22
C ILE A 617 -40.24 -11.23 0.77
N PRO A 618 -40.41 -11.09 2.10
CA PRO A 618 -41.70 -10.80 2.70
C PRO A 618 -42.19 -9.38 2.37
N GLU A 619 -43.51 -9.20 2.23
CA GLU A 619 -44.11 -7.87 2.04
C GLU A 619 -43.83 -6.92 3.22
N SER A 620 -43.71 -7.46 4.44
CA SER A 620 -43.39 -6.69 5.65
C SER A 620 -42.06 -5.93 5.58
N TRP A 621 -41.14 -6.33 4.69
CA TRP A 621 -39.85 -5.67 4.51
C TRP A 621 -39.97 -4.29 3.88
N LYS A 622 -41.06 -4.02 3.16
CA LYS A 622 -41.36 -2.71 2.56
C LYS A 622 -41.35 -1.58 3.58
N ASP A 623 -41.90 -1.84 4.76
CA ASP A 623 -42.14 -0.86 5.82
C ASP A 623 -41.27 -1.12 7.05
N ALA A 624 -40.20 -1.92 6.90
CA ALA A 624 -39.25 -2.23 7.97
C ALA A 624 -38.69 -0.94 8.58
N GLN A 625 -38.67 -0.85 9.91
CA GLN A 625 -38.24 0.35 10.64
C GLN A 625 -36.76 0.27 11.04
N ASP A 626 -36.03 1.36 10.84
CA ASP A 626 -34.63 1.44 11.28
C ASP A 626 -34.55 1.46 12.81
N ALA A 627 -33.67 0.64 13.38
CA ALA A 627 -33.45 0.64 14.81
C ALA A 627 -32.75 1.94 15.25
N PRO A 628 -33.22 2.61 16.33
CA PRO A 628 -32.55 3.80 16.84
C PRO A 628 -31.16 3.42 17.37
N LYS A 629 -30.11 4.05 16.82
CA LYS A 629 -28.73 3.85 17.28
C LYS A 629 -28.23 5.12 17.96
N GLN A 630 -27.93 5.03 19.26
CA GLN A 630 -27.19 6.09 19.94
C GLN A 630 -25.70 5.90 19.68
N ASP A 631 -25.07 6.88 19.03
CA ASP A 631 -23.62 6.91 18.84
C ASP A 631 -23.00 8.00 19.75
N LYS A 632 -22.32 7.56 20.80
CA LYS A 632 -21.62 8.41 21.78
C LYS A 632 -20.20 8.77 21.34
N ALA A 633 -19.76 8.38 20.14
CA ALA A 633 -18.42 8.69 19.67
C ALA A 633 -18.22 10.20 19.47
N PRO A 634 -16.95 10.69 19.53
CA PRO A 634 -16.62 12.08 19.24
C PRO A 634 -17.09 12.53 17.85
N ALA A 635 -17.29 13.84 17.67
CA ALA A 635 -17.78 14.41 16.40
C ALA A 635 -16.92 13.97 15.20
N PHE A 636 -15.59 14.07 15.30
CA PHE A 636 -14.67 13.62 14.25
C PHE A 636 -14.87 12.14 13.87
N ILE A 637 -15.12 11.27 14.85
CA ILE A 637 -15.37 9.85 14.58
C ILE A 637 -16.67 9.67 13.80
N LYS A 638 -17.74 10.37 14.19
CA LYS A 638 -19.05 10.25 13.55
C LYS A 638 -19.11 10.86 12.15
N GLU A 639 -18.54 12.04 12.01
CA GLU A 639 -18.65 12.88 10.81
C GLU A 639 -17.58 12.56 9.75
N VAL A 640 -16.45 11.96 10.14
CA VAL A 640 -15.35 11.65 9.21
C VAL A 640 -15.04 10.15 9.20
N VAL A 641 -14.54 9.61 10.31
CA VAL A 641 -14.03 8.22 10.37
C VAL A 641 -15.11 7.19 10.03
N ASN A 642 -16.30 7.31 10.63
CA ASN A 642 -17.41 6.40 10.40
C ASN A 642 -17.98 6.53 8.98
N VAL A 643 -17.94 7.72 8.37
CA VAL A 643 -18.35 7.94 6.97
C VAL A 643 -17.38 7.22 6.04
N MET A 644 -16.08 7.44 6.21
CA MET A 644 -15.05 6.75 5.42
C MET A 644 -15.10 5.22 5.61
N ASN A 645 -15.27 4.74 6.85
CA ASN A 645 -15.38 3.31 7.14
C ASN A 645 -16.62 2.64 6.52
N ARG A 646 -17.68 3.40 6.19
CA ARG A 646 -18.84 2.91 5.42
C ARG A 646 -18.62 2.89 3.91
N GLN A 647 -17.42 3.28 3.44
CA GLN A 647 -17.11 3.50 2.01
C GLN A 647 -17.92 4.66 1.40
N GLU A 648 -18.13 5.71 2.18
CA GLU A 648 -18.85 6.93 1.76
C GLU A 648 -17.95 8.18 1.83
N GLY A 649 -16.63 8.01 1.89
CA GLY A 649 -15.68 9.13 2.05
C GLY A 649 -15.76 10.15 0.92
N GLU A 650 -16.29 9.79 -0.25
CA GLU A 650 -16.51 10.68 -1.38
C GLU A 650 -17.59 11.75 -1.14
N VAL A 651 -18.48 11.57 -0.16
CA VAL A 651 -19.53 12.57 0.14
C VAL A 651 -19.04 13.68 1.06
N LEU A 652 -17.85 13.52 1.67
CA LEU A 652 -17.28 14.51 2.57
C LEU A 652 -16.82 15.75 1.77
N PRO A 653 -17.38 16.95 2.05
CA PRO A 653 -16.97 18.17 1.37
C PRO A 653 -15.63 18.71 1.89
N VAL A 654 -15.03 19.64 1.15
CA VAL A 654 -13.76 20.30 1.53
C VAL A 654 -13.88 20.99 2.90
N SER A 655 -15.03 21.58 3.23
CA SER A 655 -15.28 22.21 4.54
C SER A 655 -15.15 21.26 5.72
N THR A 656 -15.32 19.94 5.51
CA THR A 656 -15.10 18.96 6.57
C THR A 656 -13.62 18.84 6.91
N MET A 657 -12.74 18.96 5.91
CA MET A 657 -11.30 18.95 6.13
C MET A 657 -10.87 20.20 6.92
N THR A 658 -11.40 21.37 6.55
CA THR A 658 -11.08 22.63 7.24
C THR A 658 -11.68 22.70 8.65
N LYS A 659 -12.90 22.15 8.85
CA LYS A 659 -13.54 22.08 10.17
C LYS A 659 -12.68 21.36 11.20
N TYR A 660 -11.91 20.35 10.77
CA TYR A 660 -11.10 19.51 11.63
C TYR A 660 -9.59 19.78 11.54
N GLY A 661 -9.17 20.81 10.80
CA GLY A 661 -7.75 21.17 10.69
C GLY A 661 -6.91 20.13 9.95
N LEU A 662 -7.45 19.53 8.88
CA LEU A 662 -6.81 18.43 8.13
C LEU A 662 -6.06 18.90 6.88
N GLU A 663 -5.94 20.22 6.64
CA GLU A 663 -5.40 20.81 5.41
C GLU A 663 -3.94 20.46 5.17
N ASP A 664 -3.17 20.26 6.24
CA ASP A 664 -1.77 19.85 6.22
C ASP A 664 -1.57 18.33 6.33
N GLY A 665 -2.67 17.56 6.33
CA GLY A 665 -2.65 16.11 6.51
C GLY A 665 -2.67 15.64 7.97
N THR A 666 -2.75 16.55 8.94
CA THR A 666 -2.89 16.19 10.35
C THR A 666 -4.12 15.32 10.57
N TRP A 667 -3.95 14.23 11.35
CA TRP A 667 -5.06 13.34 11.72
C TRP A 667 -5.07 13.06 13.23
N PRO A 668 -6.23 13.10 13.89
CA PRO A 668 -6.32 12.76 15.31
C PRO A 668 -5.81 11.35 15.63
N ALA A 669 -5.07 11.23 16.72
CA ALA A 669 -4.57 9.95 17.24
C ALA A 669 -5.69 9.06 17.80
N GLY A 670 -5.51 7.74 17.73
CA GLY A 670 -6.27 6.75 18.47
C GLY A 670 -7.69 6.51 17.94
N THR A 671 -7.89 6.63 16.62
CA THR A 671 -9.21 6.39 16.00
C THR A 671 -9.55 4.89 15.90
N THR A 672 -8.55 3.99 15.89
CA THR A 672 -8.77 2.55 15.70
C THR A 672 -9.62 1.91 16.80
N LYS A 673 -9.60 2.46 18.03
CA LYS A 673 -10.40 1.93 19.15
C LYS A 673 -11.91 1.99 18.89
N TYR A 674 -12.36 2.84 17.97
CA TYR A 674 -13.76 2.99 17.58
C TYR A 674 -14.18 2.07 16.43
N GLU A 675 -13.22 1.40 15.75
CA GLU A 675 -13.56 0.58 14.59
C GLU A 675 -14.30 -0.71 14.94
N LYS A 676 -13.86 -1.39 16.01
CA LYS A 676 -14.47 -2.63 16.53
C LYS A 676 -14.85 -3.61 15.42
N ARG A 677 -13.87 -3.93 14.56
CA ARG A 677 -14.08 -4.58 13.25
C ARG A 677 -14.83 -5.90 13.33
N GLY A 678 -14.64 -6.70 14.39
CA GLY A 678 -15.23 -8.04 14.51
C GLY A 678 -14.81 -8.97 13.39
N ALA A 679 -13.54 -8.90 12.97
CA ALA A 679 -13.03 -9.61 11.79
C ALA A 679 -12.63 -11.07 12.05
N ALA A 680 -12.51 -11.49 13.32
CA ALA A 680 -12.11 -12.84 13.68
C ALA A 680 -13.28 -13.84 13.59
N VAL A 681 -12.99 -15.06 13.13
CA VAL A 681 -13.94 -16.20 13.21
C VAL A 681 -13.99 -16.75 14.64
N GLU A 682 -12.83 -16.82 15.30
CA GLU A 682 -12.67 -17.29 16.67
C GLU A 682 -11.78 -16.33 17.46
N VAL A 683 -12.03 -16.20 18.76
CA VAL A 683 -11.25 -15.37 19.69
C VAL A 683 -10.90 -16.17 20.95
N PRO A 684 -9.81 -15.83 21.66
CA PRO A 684 -9.38 -16.59 22.83
C PRO A 684 -10.30 -16.34 24.04
N GLU A 685 -10.73 -17.41 24.70
CA GLU A 685 -11.42 -17.40 25.99
C GLU A 685 -10.42 -17.67 27.13
N TRP A 686 -10.48 -16.89 28.20
CA TRP A 686 -9.58 -17.02 29.36
C TRP A 686 -10.04 -18.08 30.35
N GLN A 687 -9.16 -19.06 30.63
CA GLN A 687 -9.37 -20.12 31.61
C GLN A 687 -8.69 -19.77 32.92
N THR A 688 -9.45 -19.19 33.86
CA THR A 688 -8.96 -18.62 35.12
C THR A 688 -8.16 -19.61 35.97
N ALA A 689 -8.59 -20.88 36.05
CA ALA A 689 -7.93 -21.90 36.85
C ALA A 689 -6.48 -22.15 36.41
N ASN A 690 -6.25 -22.17 35.10
CA ASN A 690 -4.99 -22.58 34.48
C ASN A 690 -3.99 -21.41 34.32
N CYS A 691 -4.47 -20.18 34.49
CA CYS A 691 -3.64 -19.00 34.30
C CYS A 691 -2.59 -18.82 35.41
N ILE A 692 -1.33 -18.71 34.98
CA ILE A 692 -0.16 -18.46 35.86
C ILE A 692 0.26 -16.98 35.92
N GLN A 693 -0.51 -16.08 35.29
CA GLN A 693 -0.30 -14.62 35.32
C GLN A 693 1.08 -14.15 34.82
N CYS A 694 1.58 -14.74 33.73
CA CYS A 694 2.88 -14.41 33.14
C CYS A 694 2.86 -13.24 32.15
N ASN A 695 1.67 -12.83 31.67
CA ASN A 695 1.43 -11.78 30.68
C ASN A 695 2.06 -11.97 29.28
N GLN A 696 2.65 -13.13 28.97
CA GLN A 696 3.21 -13.40 27.64
C GLN A 696 2.18 -13.30 26.51
N CYS A 697 0.94 -13.71 26.77
CA CYS A 697 -0.16 -13.59 25.81
C CYS A 697 -0.43 -12.14 25.37
N ALA A 698 -0.25 -11.16 26.27
CA ALA A 698 -0.40 -9.74 25.98
C ALA A 698 0.84 -9.15 25.28
N LEU A 699 2.05 -9.64 25.64
CA LEU A 699 3.28 -9.25 24.96
C LEU A 699 3.19 -9.53 23.46
N VAL A 700 2.84 -10.77 23.10
CA VAL A 700 2.90 -11.24 21.71
C VAL A 700 1.67 -10.89 20.89
N CYS A 701 0.65 -10.26 21.48
CA CYS A 701 -0.54 -9.89 20.75
C CYS A 701 -0.21 -8.79 19.73
N PRO A 702 -0.33 -9.04 18.41
CA PRO A 702 0.04 -8.06 17.40
C PRO A 702 -0.94 -6.88 17.29
N HIS A 703 -2.08 -6.92 18.00
CA HIS A 703 -3.14 -5.92 17.91
C HIS A 703 -3.51 -5.31 19.26
N ALA A 704 -2.79 -5.64 20.34
CA ALA A 704 -3.13 -5.24 21.72
C ALA A 704 -4.58 -5.59 22.16
N ALA A 705 -5.16 -6.64 21.56
CA ALA A 705 -6.54 -7.10 21.77
C ALA A 705 -6.69 -8.04 22.99
N ILE A 706 -5.63 -8.26 23.76
CA ILE A 706 -5.64 -9.02 25.01
C ILE A 706 -4.70 -8.32 26.01
N ARG A 707 -5.20 -7.99 27.20
CA ARG A 707 -4.49 -7.18 28.21
C ARG A 707 -4.62 -7.78 29.60
N PRO A 708 -3.55 -7.76 30.41
CA PRO A 708 -3.65 -8.06 31.83
C PRO A 708 -4.20 -6.84 32.57
N ILE A 709 -5.19 -7.07 33.43
CA ILE A 709 -5.87 -6.04 34.21
C ILE A 709 -5.64 -6.36 35.69
N LEU A 710 -5.21 -5.35 36.44
CA LEU A 710 -5.17 -5.37 37.89
C LEU A 710 -6.28 -4.48 38.41
N VAL A 711 -7.17 -5.03 39.23
CA VAL A 711 -8.24 -4.27 39.89
C VAL A 711 -8.02 -4.24 41.39
N ASP A 712 -8.29 -3.09 42.00
CA ASP A 712 -8.37 -2.98 43.46
C ASP A 712 -9.78 -3.36 43.96
N ALA A 713 -9.96 -3.37 45.29
CA ALA A 713 -11.23 -3.76 45.90
C ALA A 713 -12.41 -2.85 45.49
N LYS A 714 -12.17 -1.55 45.27
CA LYS A 714 -13.22 -0.59 44.89
C LYS A 714 -13.62 -0.78 43.43
N GLU A 715 -12.64 -0.95 42.54
CA GLU A 715 -12.90 -1.25 41.14
C GLU A 715 -13.58 -2.61 40.99
N LEU A 716 -13.15 -3.65 41.71
CA LEU A 716 -13.82 -4.95 41.65
C LEU A 716 -15.29 -4.87 42.09
N ALA A 717 -15.59 -4.10 43.14
CA ALA A 717 -16.98 -3.89 43.59
C ALA A 717 -17.84 -3.13 42.55
N ALA A 718 -17.21 -2.31 41.71
CA ALA A 718 -17.87 -1.57 40.64
C ALA A 718 -17.90 -2.33 39.29
N ALA A 719 -17.31 -3.52 39.21
CA ALA A 719 -17.18 -4.25 37.98
C ALA A 719 -18.52 -4.85 37.50
N PRO A 720 -18.78 -4.91 36.18
CA PRO A 720 -20.01 -5.50 35.66
C PRO A 720 -20.12 -7.01 35.97
N ALA A 721 -21.35 -7.53 35.93
CA ALA A 721 -21.59 -8.96 36.08
C ALA A 721 -20.78 -9.78 35.04
N GLY A 722 -20.14 -10.85 35.49
CA GLY A 722 -19.28 -11.70 34.65
C GLY A 722 -17.80 -11.29 34.60
N PHE A 723 -17.39 -10.23 35.31
CA PHE A 723 -15.98 -9.80 35.42
C PHE A 723 -15.18 -10.66 36.40
N ALA A 724 -15.06 -11.97 36.11
CA ALA A 724 -14.33 -12.90 36.97
C ALA A 724 -12.84 -12.52 37.10
N THR A 725 -12.28 -12.61 38.30
CA THR A 725 -10.87 -12.37 38.59
C THR A 725 -10.23 -13.56 39.32
N LYS A 726 -8.92 -13.50 39.54
CA LYS A 726 -8.17 -14.38 40.43
C LYS A 726 -7.12 -13.56 41.16
N LYS A 727 -6.82 -13.93 42.41
CA LYS A 727 -5.84 -13.21 43.23
C LYS A 727 -4.51 -12.98 42.49
N ALA A 728 -4.01 -11.73 42.48
CA ALA A 728 -2.75 -11.42 41.82
C ALA A 728 -1.56 -12.11 42.51
N ILE A 729 -0.68 -12.74 41.74
CA ILE A 729 0.49 -13.49 42.20
C ILE A 729 1.70 -12.55 42.28
N GLY A 730 2.29 -12.44 43.46
CA GLY A 730 3.51 -11.70 43.75
C GLY A 730 3.36 -10.79 44.97
N PRO A 731 4.36 -10.67 45.86
CA PRO A 731 4.23 -9.87 47.09
C PRO A 731 3.83 -8.41 46.84
N ALA A 732 4.41 -7.78 45.81
CA ALA A 732 4.11 -6.40 45.43
C ALA A 732 2.69 -6.21 44.85
N LEU A 733 1.98 -7.29 44.50
CA LEU A 733 0.65 -7.25 43.90
C LEU A 733 -0.45 -7.76 44.85
N ALA A 734 -0.11 -8.04 46.12
CA ALA A 734 -1.03 -8.65 47.08
C ALA A 734 -2.31 -7.82 47.33
N ALA A 735 -2.30 -6.52 47.04
CA ALA A 735 -3.46 -5.64 47.13
C ALA A 735 -4.47 -5.82 45.99
N TYR A 736 -4.10 -6.50 44.90
CA TYR A 736 -4.86 -6.52 43.66
C TYR A 736 -5.46 -7.90 43.34
N GLU A 737 -6.48 -7.86 42.48
CA GLU A 737 -7.05 -8.99 41.77
C GLU A 737 -6.64 -8.91 40.29
N TYR A 738 -6.42 -10.06 39.67
CA TYR A 738 -5.91 -10.17 38.30
C TYR A 738 -6.97 -10.72 37.36
N ARG A 739 -7.03 -10.16 36.16
CA ARG A 739 -7.82 -10.68 35.04
C ARG A 739 -7.05 -10.56 33.73
N MET A 740 -7.16 -11.56 32.86
CA MET A 740 -6.73 -11.45 31.47
C MET A 740 -7.96 -11.15 30.61
N GLN A 741 -8.07 -9.93 30.09
CA GLN A 741 -9.24 -9.46 29.36
C GLN A 741 -8.97 -9.42 27.86
N VAL A 742 -9.92 -9.88 27.06
CA VAL A 742 -9.85 -9.94 25.58
C VAL A 742 -10.85 -8.96 24.98
N SER A 743 -10.47 -8.24 23.93
CA SER A 743 -11.39 -7.48 23.09
C SER A 743 -11.88 -8.39 21.96
N PRO A 744 -13.13 -8.89 22.02
CA PRO A 744 -13.62 -9.79 20.98
C PRO A 744 -13.71 -9.09 19.61
N LEU A 745 -13.98 -7.78 19.59
CA LEU A 745 -14.20 -7.02 18.36
C LEU A 745 -12.91 -6.47 17.71
N ASP A 746 -11.81 -6.41 18.46
CA ASP A 746 -10.51 -5.99 17.90
C ASP A 746 -9.54 -7.17 17.69
N CYS A 747 -9.89 -8.36 18.20
CA CYS A 747 -9.12 -9.56 17.95
C CYS A 747 -9.18 -9.95 16.46
N THR A 748 -8.04 -10.41 15.92
CA THR A 748 -7.92 -10.93 14.55
C THR A 748 -7.92 -12.45 14.48
N GLY A 749 -8.07 -13.14 15.62
CA GLY A 749 -8.16 -14.60 15.68
C GLY A 749 -6.86 -15.34 15.34
N CYS A 750 -5.70 -14.66 15.37
CA CYS A 750 -4.43 -15.26 14.95
C CYS A 750 -3.96 -16.45 15.83
N GLY A 751 -4.38 -16.52 17.09
CA GLY A 751 -4.00 -17.60 18.01
C GLY A 751 -2.60 -17.46 18.64
N SER A 752 -1.82 -16.41 18.33
CA SER A 752 -0.47 -16.22 18.90
C SER A 752 -0.45 -16.28 20.43
N CYS A 753 -1.43 -15.67 21.10
CA CYS A 753 -1.56 -15.70 22.55
C CYS A 753 -1.82 -17.10 23.14
N VAL A 754 -2.60 -17.93 22.45
CA VAL A 754 -2.89 -19.32 22.84
C VAL A 754 -1.64 -20.18 22.69
N ASN A 755 -0.94 -20.00 21.57
CA ASN A 755 0.23 -20.80 21.23
C ASN A 755 1.39 -20.55 22.18
N VAL A 756 1.66 -19.30 22.57
CA VAL A 756 2.73 -18.98 23.54
C VAL A 756 2.36 -19.28 24.99
N CYS A 757 1.10 -19.57 25.31
CA CYS A 757 0.67 -19.82 26.68
C CYS A 757 1.50 -20.96 27.31
N PRO A 758 2.30 -20.69 28.36
CA PRO A 758 3.24 -21.66 28.92
C PRO A 758 2.63 -22.55 30.01
N ALA A 759 1.35 -22.35 30.34
CA ALA A 759 0.66 -23.18 31.32
C ALA A 759 0.54 -24.63 30.81
N LYS A 760 0.67 -25.61 31.72
CA LYS A 760 0.59 -27.05 31.39
C LYS A 760 -0.73 -27.38 30.69
N GLU A 761 -1.83 -26.95 31.31
CA GLU A 761 -3.13 -26.87 30.66
C GLU A 761 -3.30 -25.47 30.10
N LYS A 762 -3.80 -25.34 28.88
CA LYS A 762 -3.89 -24.04 28.21
C LYS A 762 -4.83 -23.11 28.98
N ALA A 763 -4.32 -21.92 29.32
CA ALA A 763 -5.08 -20.87 29.99
C ALA A 763 -5.88 -19.99 29.01
N LEU A 764 -5.76 -20.25 27.71
CA LEU A 764 -6.49 -19.60 26.63
C LEU A 764 -6.92 -20.66 25.63
N VAL A 765 -8.18 -20.63 25.19
CA VAL A 765 -8.73 -21.57 24.21
C VAL A 765 -9.51 -20.78 23.16
N MET A 766 -9.32 -21.08 21.87
CA MET A 766 -10.08 -20.42 20.81
C MET A 766 -11.55 -20.85 20.86
N LYS A 767 -12.47 -19.88 20.76
CA LYS A 767 -13.92 -20.07 20.74
C LYS A 767 -14.56 -19.24 19.62
N PRO A 768 -15.70 -19.65 19.05
CA PRO A 768 -16.44 -18.84 18.07
C PRO A 768 -16.71 -17.43 18.60
N LEU A 769 -16.51 -16.40 17.76
CA LEU A 769 -16.66 -14.99 18.13
C LEU A 769 -18.00 -14.70 18.83
N GLU A 770 -19.10 -15.24 18.31
CA GLU A 770 -20.47 -15.05 18.83
C GLU A 770 -20.58 -15.40 20.32
N THR A 771 -19.92 -16.49 20.75
CA THR A 771 -19.94 -16.93 22.15
C THR A 771 -19.19 -15.99 23.08
N GLN A 772 -18.32 -15.14 22.53
CA GLN A 772 -17.42 -14.26 23.27
C GLN A 772 -17.84 -12.78 23.17
N LEU A 773 -18.86 -12.43 22.37
CA LEU A 773 -19.40 -11.07 22.30
C LEU A 773 -19.80 -10.47 23.66
N PRO A 774 -20.32 -11.24 24.65
CA PRO A 774 -20.55 -10.71 26.00
C PRO A 774 -19.30 -10.17 26.71
N GLN A 775 -18.09 -10.47 26.22
CA GLN A 775 -16.84 -9.88 26.73
C GLN A 775 -16.60 -8.43 26.28
N ALA A 776 -17.31 -7.93 25.26
CA ALA A 776 -17.15 -6.56 24.76
C ALA A 776 -17.41 -5.48 25.83
N PRO A 777 -18.56 -5.46 26.55
CA PRO A 777 -18.77 -4.48 27.62
C PRO A 777 -17.79 -4.65 28.80
N LEU A 778 -17.29 -5.87 29.05
CA LEU A 778 -16.27 -6.13 30.07
C LEU A 778 -14.90 -5.58 29.67
N TRP A 779 -14.58 -5.62 28.37
CA TRP A 779 -13.40 -4.97 27.81
C TRP A 779 -13.45 -3.46 28.03
N ASP A 780 -14.56 -2.81 27.66
CA ASP A 780 -14.70 -1.35 27.80
C ASP A 780 -14.51 -0.92 29.27
N TYR A 781 -15.14 -1.64 30.21
CA TYR A 781 -14.90 -1.42 31.65
C TYR A 781 -13.42 -1.56 32.03
N ALA A 782 -12.77 -2.64 31.59
CA ALA A 782 -11.39 -2.95 31.92
C ALA A 782 -10.38 -1.92 31.41
N VAL A 783 -10.61 -1.30 30.24
CA VAL A 783 -9.62 -0.40 29.62
C VAL A 783 -9.94 1.07 29.80
N ASP A 784 -11.23 1.45 29.88
CA ASP A 784 -11.63 2.84 30.00
C ASP A 784 -11.82 3.27 31.46
N THR A 785 -12.33 2.37 32.30
CA THR A 785 -12.69 2.68 33.70
C THR A 785 -11.57 2.32 34.68
N VAL A 786 -11.04 1.09 34.63
CA VAL A 786 -9.99 0.63 35.55
C VAL A 786 -8.71 1.45 35.38
N SER A 787 -8.11 1.83 36.51
CA SER A 787 -6.86 2.61 36.53
C SER A 787 -5.62 1.73 36.41
N ILE A 788 -4.62 2.22 35.68
CA ILE A 788 -3.30 1.56 35.63
C ILE A 788 -2.60 1.71 36.98
N LYS A 789 -2.22 0.58 37.58
CA LYS A 789 -1.55 0.52 38.88
C LYS A 789 -0.06 0.82 38.72
N LYS A 790 0.32 2.08 38.96
CA LYS A 790 1.69 2.58 38.72
C LYS A 790 2.77 1.79 39.46
N ASP A 791 2.46 1.32 40.66
CA ASP A 791 3.31 0.47 41.51
C ASP A 791 3.52 -0.95 40.95
N ALA A 792 2.68 -1.41 40.03
CA ALA A 792 2.82 -2.70 39.34
C ALA A 792 3.58 -2.61 38.00
N VAL A 793 3.69 -1.42 37.41
CA VAL A 793 4.32 -1.20 36.11
C VAL A 793 5.85 -1.13 36.26
N SER A 794 6.58 -1.90 35.46
CA SER A 794 8.04 -1.84 35.42
C SER A 794 8.59 -2.43 34.13
N ASP A 795 9.67 -1.84 33.61
CA ASP A 795 10.47 -2.29 32.47
C ASP A 795 11.48 -3.42 32.82
N LYS A 796 11.53 -3.86 34.08
CA LYS A 796 12.52 -4.84 34.55
C LYS A 796 12.14 -6.29 34.22
N SER A 797 10.88 -6.56 33.89
CA SER A 797 10.43 -7.90 33.54
C SER A 797 9.27 -7.86 32.54
N ILE A 798 9.13 -8.94 31.78
CA ILE A 798 8.02 -9.08 30.83
C ILE A 798 6.67 -8.96 31.54
N LYS A 799 6.48 -9.66 32.67
CA LYS A 799 5.23 -9.60 33.42
C LYS A 799 4.85 -8.15 33.76
N ALA A 800 5.77 -7.42 34.39
CA ALA A 800 5.49 -6.06 34.85
C ALA A 800 5.32 -5.06 33.69
N SER A 801 6.06 -5.23 32.58
CA SER A 801 5.97 -4.33 31.42
C SER A 801 4.58 -4.31 30.80
N GLN A 802 3.88 -5.46 30.85
CA GLN A 802 2.58 -5.60 30.21
C GLN A 802 1.41 -5.02 31.02
N PHE A 803 1.65 -4.57 32.27
CA PHE A 803 0.66 -3.77 32.99
C PHE A 803 0.64 -2.30 32.52
N ALA A 804 1.65 -1.86 31.76
CA ALA A 804 1.67 -0.53 31.14
C ALA A 804 0.64 -0.41 30.01
N LYS A 805 0.16 0.81 29.78
CA LYS A 805 -0.70 1.13 28.63
C LYS A 805 0.05 0.81 27.32
N PRO A 806 -0.53 0.01 26.41
CA PRO A 806 -0.10 0.02 25.02
C PRO A 806 -0.56 1.31 24.33
N TYR A 807 0.38 2.05 23.75
CA TYR A 807 0.08 3.25 22.96
C TYR A 807 -0.08 2.97 21.46
N PHE A 808 0.06 1.71 21.05
CA PHE A 808 -0.20 1.23 19.70
C PHE A 808 -1.21 0.08 19.76
N GLU A 809 -2.42 0.30 19.26
CA GLU A 809 -3.54 -0.64 19.41
C GLU A 809 -4.40 -0.78 18.14
N PHE A 810 -4.85 -2.00 17.88
CA PHE A 810 -5.84 -2.36 16.85
C PHE A 810 -5.50 -1.91 15.42
N SER A 811 -4.22 -1.99 15.05
CA SER A 811 -3.75 -1.59 13.71
C SER A 811 -4.33 -2.46 12.58
N GLY A 812 -4.21 -1.97 11.34
CA GLY A 812 -4.58 -2.70 10.12
C GLY A 812 -3.65 -3.84 9.72
N ALA A 813 -2.70 -4.24 10.59
CA ALA A 813 -1.71 -5.26 10.29
C ALA A 813 -2.31 -6.68 10.16
N CYS A 814 -1.58 -7.58 9.50
CA CYS A 814 -1.98 -8.96 9.30
C CYS A 814 -2.24 -9.72 10.62
N ALA A 815 -3.16 -10.69 10.61
CA ALA A 815 -3.36 -11.58 11.75
C ALA A 815 -2.08 -12.37 12.04
N GLY A 816 -1.48 -12.18 13.23
CA GLY A 816 -0.21 -12.82 13.61
C GLY A 816 1.05 -12.10 13.10
N CYS A 817 0.94 -10.84 12.66
CA CYS A 817 2.06 -10.01 12.20
C CYS A 817 3.25 -10.05 13.16
N GLY A 818 4.46 -10.27 12.64
CA GLY A 818 5.71 -10.29 13.41
C GLY A 818 6.28 -8.90 13.75
N GLU A 819 5.79 -7.82 13.13
CA GLU A 819 6.32 -6.47 13.34
C GLU A 819 5.71 -5.78 14.59
N THR A 820 4.39 -5.81 14.70
CA THR A 820 3.65 -4.99 15.67
C THR A 820 3.87 -5.34 17.15
N PRO A 821 4.20 -6.59 17.56
CA PRO A 821 4.57 -6.86 18.96
C PRO A 821 5.77 -6.03 19.42
N TYR A 822 6.75 -5.78 18.55
CA TYR A 822 7.91 -4.94 18.87
C TYR A 822 7.51 -3.47 19.03
N ILE A 823 6.76 -2.91 18.08
CA ILE A 823 6.24 -1.53 18.16
C ILE A 823 5.41 -1.34 19.43
N LYS A 824 4.49 -2.27 19.73
CA LYS A 824 3.69 -2.24 20.95
C LYS A 824 4.58 -2.22 22.19
N LEU A 825 5.63 -3.05 22.25
CA LEU A 825 6.55 -3.05 23.38
C LEU A 825 7.31 -1.74 23.53
N VAL A 826 7.91 -1.20 22.45
CA VAL A 826 8.63 0.09 22.47
C VAL A 826 7.71 1.22 22.97
N THR A 827 6.52 1.30 22.38
CA THR A 827 5.51 2.31 22.76
C THR A 827 4.97 2.11 24.18
N GLN A 828 4.91 0.89 24.72
CA GLN A 828 4.57 0.66 26.13
C GLN A 828 5.61 1.22 27.10
N LEU A 829 6.87 1.27 26.69
CA LEU A 829 7.99 1.72 27.53
C LEU A 829 8.19 3.23 27.46
N PHE A 830 8.06 3.84 26.29
CA PHE A 830 8.45 5.24 26.04
C PHE A 830 7.33 6.10 25.41
N GLY A 831 6.14 5.53 25.21
CA GLY A 831 5.08 6.13 24.40
C GLY A 831 4.55 7.47 24.89
N ASP A 832 4.69 7.82 26.17
CA ASP A 832 4.18 9.08 26.70
C ASP A 832 5.09 10.29 26.41
N HIS A 833 6.24 10.10 25.78
CA HIS A 833 7.18 11.19 25.47
C HIS A 833 8.04 10.93 24.21
N MET A 834 7.55 10.11 23.28
CA MET A 834 8.31 9.76 22.06
C MET A 834 7.83 10.45 20.79
N TYR A 835 8.77 10.76 19.90
CA TYR A 835 8.54 11.03 18.48
C TYR A 835 8.83 9.77 17.68
N ILE A 836 7.95 9.44 16.74
CA ILE A 836 8.11 8.37 15.79
C ILE A 836 8.12 8.98 14.39
N THR A 837 9.26 8.85 13.73
CA THR A 837 9.33 8.94 12.27
C THR A 837 9.26 7.52 11.71
N ASN A 838 8.52 7.34 10.63
CA ASN A 838 8.29 6.03 10.07
C ASN A 838 8.53 6.02 8.56
N ALA A 839 9.43 5.15 8.10
CA ALA A 839 9.66 4.95 6.67
C ALA A 839 8.40 4.40 5.99
N SER A 840 8.20 4.72 4.71
CA SER A 840 7.16 4.07 3.92
C SER A 840 7.35 2.54 3.89
N GLY A 841 6.30 1.77 4.14
CA GLY A 841 6.38 0.31 4.21
C GLY A 841 5.18 -0.31 4.94
N CYS A 842 5.33 -1.54 5.44
CA CYS A 842 4.30 -2.17 6.28
C CYS A 842 3.94 -1.29 7.48
N SER A 843 4.97 -0.80 8.17
CA SER A 843 4.83 -0.07 9.42
C SER A 843 4.09 1.25 9.27
N SER A 844 4.23 1.94 8.14
CA SER A 844 3.39 3.11 7.83
C SER A 844 2.00 2.71 7.34
N ALA A 845 1.88 1.65 6.53
CA ALA A 845 0.59 1.19 6.01
C ALA A 845 -0.39 0.80 7.12
N TYR A 846 0.06 0.08 8.15
CA TYR A 846 -0.80 -0.20 9.30
C TYR A 846 -0.72 0.87 10.40
N GLY A 847 0.28 1.76 10.35
CA GLY A 847 0.58 2.77 11.36
C GLY A 847 -0.12 4.11 11.15
N GLY A 848 -0.53 4.43 9.91
CA GLY A 848 -1.11 5.73 9.57
C GLY A 848 -1.96 5.75 8.29
N SER A 849 -2.63 4.65 7.93
CA SER A 849 -3.61 4.67 6.82
C SER A 849 -4.95 5.22 7.29
N THR A 850 -5.26 6.46 6.90
CA THR A 850 -6.51 7.11 7.26
C THR A 850 -7.72 6.32 6.71
N PRO A 851 -8.83 6.23 7.47
CA PRO A 851 -9.11 6.96 8.72
C PRO A 851 -8.57 6.29 10.00
N SER A 852 -7.81 5.20 9.89
CA SER A 852 -7.33 4.36 10.99
C SER A 852 -5.98 4.82 11.56
N SER A 853 -5.97 5.39 12.77
CA SER A 853 -4.77 5.79 13.51
C SER A 853 -4.62 4.94 14.78
N PRO A 854 -3.69 3.95 14.81
CA PRO A 854 -3.49 3.03 15.93
C PRO A 854 -2.67 3.59 17.09
N TYR A 855 -1.91 4.66 16.86
CA TYR A 855 -1.18 5.35 17.92
C TYR A 855 -2.17 6.18 18.73
N CYS A 856 -2.21 6.01 20.05
CA CYS A 856 -3.21 6.65 20.92
C CYS A 856 -2.55 7.41 22.07
N THR A 857 -3.36 8.10 22.88
CA THR A 857 -2.90 8.90 24.04
C THR A 857 -3.42 8.36 25.37
N ASP A 858 -2.71 8.63 26.47
CA ASP A 858 -3.16 8.35 27.83
C ASP A 858 -4.21 9.36 28.33
N LYS A 859 -4.62 9.24 29.60
CA LYS A 859 -5.63 10.14 30.21
C LYS A 859 -5.12 11.59 30.39
N ARG A 860 -3.81 11.86 30.26
CA ARG A 860 -3.21 13.20 30.25
C ARG A 860 -3.20 13.81 28.84
N GLY A 861 -3.49 13.02 27.81
CA GLY A 861 -3.34 13.40 26.41
C GLY A 861 -1.94 13.13 25.86
N PHE A 862 -1.05 12.49 26.61
CA PHE A 862 0.31 12.18 26.16
C PHE A 862 0.33 10.88 25.37
N GLY A 863 1.13 10.81 24.32
CA GLY A 863 1.25 9.63 23.46
C GLY A 863 2.28 9.86 22.35
N PRO A 864 2.57 8.84 21.53
CA PRO A 864 3.52 8.96 20.45
C PRO A 864 3.03 9.98 19.41
N SER A 865 3.88 10.93 19.04
CA SER A 865 3.68 11.73 17.84
C SER A 865 4.27 10.98 16.66
N TRP A 866 3.46 10.69 15.65
CA TRP A 866 3.84 9.83 14.52
C TRP A 866 3.77 10.59 13.20
N ALA A 867 4.80 10.45 12.37
CA ALA A 867 4.81 11.00 11.02
C ALA A 867 5.57 10.08 10.05
N MET A 868 5.17 10.09 8.78
CA MET A 868 5.90 9.47 7.68
C MET A 868 6.21 10.53 6.64
N SER A 869 7.49 10.74 6.36
CA SER A 869 7.97 11.61 5.29
C SER A 869 7.94 10.85 3.96
N LEU A 870 9.02 10.13 3.63
CA LEU A 870 9.13 9.31 2.41
C LEU A 870 9.69 7.91 2.74
N PHE A 871 10.08 7.16 1.70
CA PHE A 871 10.68 5.84 1.89
C PHE A 871 12.19 5.95 2.14
N GLU A 872 12.84 6.90 1.48
CA GLU A 872 14.27 7.08 1.37
C GLU A 872 14.91 7.89 2.50
N ASP A 873 14.15 8.72 3.23
CA ASP A 873 14.69 9.81 4.08
C ASP A 873 14.41 9.65 5.59
N ASN A 874 13.89 8.51 6.03
CA ASN A 874 13.32 8.39 7.37
C ASN A 874 14.36 8.58 8.50
N ALA A 875 15.63 8.22 8.28
CA ALA A 875 16.66 8.44 9.30
C ALA A 875 16.95 9.94 9.45
N GLU A 876 17.09 10.63 8.33
CA GLU A 876 17.32 12.07 8.25
C GLU A 876 16.13 12.85 8.81
N TYR A 877 14.92 12.35 8.58
CA TYR A 877 13.70 12.94 9.13
C TYR A 877 13.68 12.85 10.67
N ALA A 878 14.02 11.69 11.22
CA ALA A 878 14.22 11.53 12.67
C ALA A 878 15.29 12.48 13.21
N TYR A 879 16.39 12.60 12.48
CA TYR A 879 17.48 13.51 12.85
C TYR A 879 17.01 14.97 12.86
N GLY A 880 16.17 15.37 11.91
CA GLY A 880 15.53 16.69 11.91
C GLY A 880 14.65 16.94 13.14
N TYR A 881 13.86 15.96 13.58
CA TYR A 881 13.09 16.05 14.83
C TYR A 881 13.99 16.29 16.04
N LEU A 882 15.09 15.53 16.16
CA LEU A 882 16.04 15.68 17.24
C LEU A 882 16.65 17.09 17.28
N LEU A 883 17.15 17.57 16.13
CA LEU A 883 17.77 18.89 16.03
C LEU A 883 16.79 20.03 16.33
N GLY A 884 15.54 19.92 15.84
CA GLY A 884 14.49 20.89 16.13
C GLY A 884 14.14 20.95 17.63
N GLN A 885 14.01 19.79 18.28
CA GLN A 885 13.78 19.71 19.72
C GLN A 885 14.94 20.29 20.52
N ASP A 886 16.18 19.93 20.18
CA ASP A 886 17.37 20.43 20.87
C ASP A 886 17.49 21.95 20.78
N SER A 887 17.18 22.53 19.61
CA SER A 887 17.21 23.99 19.42
C SER A 887 16.27 24.70 20.39
N ILE A 888 15.01 24.28 20.45
CA ILE A 888 14.00 24.90 21.34
C ILE A 888 14.35 24.63 22.81
N ARG A 889 14.81 23.42 23.14
CA ARG A 889 15.19 23.07 24.52
C ARG A 889 16.36 23.87 25.04
N ASN A 890 17.34 24.18 24.19
CA ASN A 890 18.48 25.00 24.59
C ASN A 890 18.05 26.44 24.90
N GLU A 891 17.16 27.01 24.09
CA GLU A 891 16.55 28.32 24.34
C GLU A 891 15.79 28.33 25.68
N LEU A 892 15.04 27.27 25.98
CA LEU A 892 14.35 27.13 27.27
C LEU A 892 15.31 26.95 28.45
N LYS A 893 16.44 26.26 28.28
CA LYS A 893 17.47 26.15 29.32
C LYS A 893 18.12 27.50 29.62
N ASP A 894 18.37 28.31 28.60
CA ASP A 894 18.88 29.66 28.77
C ASP A 894 17.87 30.56 29.50
N ALA A 895 16.57 30.42 29.19
CA ALA A 895 15.50 31.08 29.93
C ALA A 895 15.46 30.65 31.42
N VAL A 896 15.61 29.34 31.71
CA VAL A 896 15.70 28.84 33.10
C VAL A 896 16.92 29.39 33.81
N LYS A 897 18.07 29.47 33.13
CA LYS A 897 19.29 30.07 33.70
C LYS A 897 19.10 31.55 34.01
N ALA A 898 18.43 32.30 33.13
CA ALA A 898 18.13 33.70 33.37
C ALA A 898 17.17 33.90 34.58
N LEU A 899 16.21 33.00 34.78
CA LEU A 899 15.36 33.01 35.98
C LEU A 899 16.16 32.71 37.25
N LEU A 900 17.08 31.73 37.18
CA LEU A 900 17.98 31.41 38.28
C LEU A 900 18.87 32.61 38.66
N ASP A 901 19.45 33.29 37.67
CA ASP A 901 20.28 34.49 37.86
C ASP A 901 19.48 35.66 38.49
N LYS A 902 18.16 35.70 38.27
CA LYS A 902 17.22 36.66 38.90
C LYS A 902 16.74 36.21 40.30
N GLY A 903 17.10 35.01 40.75
CA GLY A 903 16.63 34.44 42.02
C GLY A 903 15.16 33.97 42.01
N VAL A 904 14.61 33.67 40.83
CA VAL A 904 13.23 33.22 40.66
C VAL A 904 13.18 31.69 40.58
N ALA A 905 12.34 31.07 41.41
CA ALA A 905 12.15 29.62 41.48
C ALA A 905 13.49 28.83 41.58
N THR A 906 14.47 29.38 42.32
CA THR A 906 15.87 28.94 42.37
C THR A 906 16.03 27.41 42.46
N GLU A 907 15.39 26.77 43.44
CA GLU A 907 15.51 25.33 43.67
C GLU A 907 15.03 24.49 42.46
N ALA A 908 13.93 24.90 41.84
CA ALA A 908 13.38 24.21 40.68
C ALA A 908 14.23 24.44 39.42
N CYS A 909 14.75 25.65 39.25
CA CYS A 909 15.67 25.99 38.16
C CYS A 909 16.99 25.19 38.27
N GLU A 910 17.59 25.09 39.46
CA GLU A 910 18.79 24.30 39.71
C GLU A 910 18.55 22.80 39.46
N ALA A 911 17.44 22.27 39.98
CA ALA A 911 17.06 20.87 39.77
C ALA A 911 16.85 20.56 38.27
N TYR A 912 16.18 21.45 37.54
CA TYR A 912 16.00 21.31 36.10
C TYR A 912 17.33 21.35 35.35
N LEU A 913 18.17 22.38 35.55
CA LEU A 913 19.44 22.51 34.83
C LEU A 913 20.39 21.32 35.08
N LYS A 914 20.30 20.68 36.25
CA LYS A 914 21.05 19.46 36.58
C LYS A 914 20.53 18.21 35.85
N ASP A 915 19.21 18.03 35.79
CA ASP A 915 18.60 16.75 35.42
C ASP A 915 17.72 16.79 34.15
N ALA A 916 17.65 17.94 33.45
CA ALA A 916 16.83 18.13 32.25
C ALA A 916 17.17 17.14 31.12
N ASP A 917 18.40 16.64 31.05
CA ASP A 917 18.82 15.68 30.03
C ASP A 917 18.84 14.22 30.51
N SER A 918 18.48 13.95 31.77
CA SER A 918 18.34 12.57 32.27
C SER A 918 17.08 11.93 31.70
N LYS A 919 17.22 10.75 31.08
CA LYS A 919 16.09 9.98 30.53
C LYS A 919 15.09 9.57 31.62
N GLU A 920 15.54 9.38 32.85
CA GLU A 920 14.71 8.99 33.99
C GLU A 920 14.09 10.16 34.75
N ARG A 921 14.84 11.27 34.92
CA ARG A 921 14.45 12.37 35.82
C ARG A 921 13.87 13.58 35.11
N SER A 922 14.15 13.77 33.81
CA SER A 922 13.80 14.99 33.07
C SER A 922 12.32 15.38 33.19
N ARG A 923 11.40 14.41 33.07
CA ARG A 923 9.96 14.67 33.23
C ARG A 923 9.62 15.24 34.61
N LYS A 924 10.14 14.64 35.68
CA LYS A 924 9.85 15.09 37.04
C LYS A 924 10.34 16.52 37.25
N VAL A 925 11.60 16.81 36.92
CA VAL A 925 12.16 18.16 37.14
C VAL A 925 11.52 19.21 36.23
N SER A 926 11.05 18.81 35.06
CA SER A 926 10.24 19.65 34.17
C SER A 926 8.89 20.01 34.77
N ASP A 927 8.16 19.01 35.28
CA ASP A 927 6.84 19.21 35.89
C ASP A 927 6.96 20.03 37.19
N ASP A 928 7.99 19.79 38.01
CA ASP A 928 8.29 20.55 39.22
C ASP A 928 8.63 22.03 38.88
N LEU A 929 9.41 22.26 37.82
CA LEU A 929 9.72 23.61 37.33
C LEU A 929 8.46 24.33 36.84
N LEU A 930 7.63 23.68 36.03
CA LEU A 930 6.39 24.27 35.55
C LEU A 930 5.44 24.64 36.69
N ALA A 931 5.37 23.81 37.74
CA ALA A 931 4.60 24.12 38.94
C ALA A 931 5.18 25.32 39.72
N ALA A 932 6.51 25.39 39.87
CA ALA A 932 7.17 26.51 40.54
C ALA A 932 7.06 27.84 39.78
N LEU A 933 6.88 27.78 38.46
CA LEU A 933 6.66 28.94 37.59
C LEU A 933 5.19 29.32 37.45
N GLU A 934 4.25 28.66 38.14
CA GLU A 934 2.83 29.04 38.08
C GLU A 934 2.62 30.46 38.64
N GLY A 935 2.02 31.35 37.84
CA GLY A 935 1.76 32.74 38.23
C GLY A 935 2.96 33.71 38.17
N VAL A 936 4.16 33.22 37.85
CA VAL A 936 5.39 34.03 37.69
C VAL A 936 5.33 34.85 36.39
N THR A 937 5.57 36.16 36.43
CA THR A 937 5.26 37.07 35.30
C THR A 937 6.49 37.46 34.46
N GLU A 938 7.68 37.07 34.89
CA GLU A 938 8.93 37.26 34.18
C GLU A 938 8.80 36.72 32.74
N PRO A 939 9.29 37.46 31.72
CA PRO A 939 9.16 37.05 30.32
C PRO A 939 9.69 35.63 30.06
N GLU A 940 10.77 35.25 30.71
CA GLU A 940 11.36 33.92 30.60
C GLU A 940 10.44 32.82 31.16
N ALA A 941 9.74 33.10 32.27
CA ALA A 941 8.78 32.17 32.85
C ALA A 941 7.52 32.04 31.97
N VAL A 942 7.05 33.14 31.37
CA VAL A 942 5.95 33.13 30.39
C VAL A 942 6.34 32.28 29.19
N MET A 943 7.51 32.52 28.61
CA MET A 943 8.04 31.78 27.47
C MET A 943 8.15 30.27 27.76
N ILE A 944 8.66 29.89 28.94
CA ILE A 944 8.72 28.49 29.35
C ILE A 944 7.33 27.86 29.42
N ARG A 945 6.33 28.56 29.96
CA ARG A 945 4.96 28.03 30.06
C ARG A 945 4.26 27.92 28.71
N GLU A 946 4.52 28.85 27.80
CA GLU A 946 3.98 28.82 26.42
C GLU A 946 4.62 27.72 25.56
N ASN A 947 5.80 27.24 25.94
CA ASN A 947 6.55 26.18 25.26
C ASN A 947 6.77 24.93 26.15
N LYS A 948 5.88 24.71 27.12
CA LYS A 948 6.00 23.65 28.13
C LYS A 948 6.11 22.24 27.54
N GLU A 949 5.62 22.03 26.32
CA GLU A 949 5.69 20.74 25.61
C GLU A 949 7.13 20.34 25.32
N PHE A 950 8.06 21.29 25.20
CA PHE A 950 9.46 21.05 24.82
C PHE A 950 10.39 20.86 26.02
N ILE A 951 10.01 21.30 27.22
CA ILE A 951 10.92 21.38 28.37
C ILE A 951 11.46 20.00 28.83
N ALA A 952 10.60 18.98 28.88
CA ALA A 952 11.02 17.61 29.16
C ALA A 952 11.73 16.99 27.96
N LYS A 953 12.79 16.20 28.21
CA LYS A 953 13.48 15.40 27.19
C LYS A 953 12.50 14.46 26.49
N LYS A 954 12.70 14.27 25.19
CA LYS A 954 11.90 13.41 24.31
C LYS A 954 12.73 12.26 23.80
N SER A 955 12.06 11.17 23.46
CA SER A 955 12.67 9.98 22.86
C SER A 955 12.41 9.97 21.36
N VAL A 956 13.45 10.10 20.52
CA VAL A 956 13.29 10.14 19.06
C VAL A 956 13.55 8.76 18.47
N TRP A 957 12.56 8.21 17.76
CA TRP A 957 12.63 6.90 17.12
C TRP A 957 12.39 6.98 15.61
N ALA A 958 13.20 6.25 14.84
CA ALA A 958 12.97 5.99 13.43
C ALA A 958 12.58 4.52 13.24
N PHE A 959 11.35 4.28 12.78
CA PHE A 959 10.83 2.94 12.49
C PHE A 959 10.86 2.65 11.00
N GLY A 960 11.27 1.46 10.60
CA GLY A 960 11.16 1.05 9.20
C GLY A 960 11.49 -0.41 8.96
N GLY A 961 11.07 -0.93 7.81
CA GLY A 961 11.34 -2.31 7.40
C GLY A 961 12.75 -2.50 6.84
N ASP A 962 13.09 -3.74 6.50
CA ASP A 962 14.39 -4.05 5.92
C ASP A 962 14.66 -3.35 4.58
N GLY A 963 13.64 -3.19 3.73
CA GLY A 963 13.83 -2.48 2.46
C GLY A 963 14.23 -1.00 2.59
N TRP A 964 13.86 -0.34 3.68
CA TRP A 964 14.39 0.99 3.97
C TRP A 964 15.84 0.90 4.46
N ALA A 965 16.07 0.16 5.55
CA ALA A 965 17.34 0.19 6.27
C ALA A 965 18.51 -0.45 5.51
N TYR A 966 18.23 -1.46 4.68
CA TYR A 966 19.27 -2.19 3.95
C TYR A 966 19.51 -1.62 2.55
N ASP A 967 18.47 -1.07 1.92
CA ASP A 967 18.46 -0.64 0.53
C ASP A 967 18.33 0.88 0.36
N ILE A 968 17.12 1.41 0.23
CA ILE A 968 16.91 2.78 -0.29
C ILE A 968 17.34 3.87 0.69
N GLY A 969 17.09 3.69 1.99
CA GLY A 969 17.45 4.66 3.03
C GLY A 969 18.76 4.34 3.72
N TYR A 970 19.54 3.36 3.23
CA TYR A 970 20.77 2.96 3.91
C TYR A 970 21.80 4.09 3.99
N GLY A 971 21.95 4.90 2.93
CA GLY A 971 22.91 6.02 2.96
C GLY A 971 22.57 7.07 4.02
N GLY A 972 21.28 7.38 4.17
CA GLY A 972 20.77 8.25 5.23
C GLY A 972 20.93 7.66 6.62
N LEU A 973 20.57 6.38 6.77
CA LEU A 973 20.74 5.64 8.03
C LEU A 973 22.21 5.61 8.48
N ASP A 974 23.13 5.28 7.58
CA ASP A 974 24.57 5.27 7.82
C ASP A 974 25.06 6.64 8.33
N HIS A 975 24.68 7.72 7.65
CA HIS A 975 25.02 9.09 8.05
C HIS A 975 24.49 9.47 9.44
N VAL A 976 23.23 9.14 9.72
CA VAL A 976 22.59 9.48 11.01
C VAL A 976 23.18 8.67 12.16
N LEU A 977 23.49 7.38 11.96
CA LEU A 977 24.22 6.59 12.94
C LEU A 977 25.64 7.14 13.16
N ALA A 978 26.31 7.59 12.10
CA ALA A 978 27.64 8.18 12.20
C ALA A 978 27.67 9.51 12.97
N SER A 979 26.53 10.21 13.09
CA SER A 979 26.46 11.54 13.74
C SER A 979 26.78 11.51 15.25
N GLY A 980 26.68 10.36 15.91
CA GLY A 980 26.91 10.23 17.35
C GLY A 980 25.79 10.81 18.21
N LYS A 981 24.63 11.14 17.63
CA LYS A 981 23.50 11.78 18.31
C LYS A 981 22.55 10.76 18.93
N ASP A 982 21.86 11.17 20.00
CA ASP A 982 20.92 10.34 20.77
C ASP A 982 19.63 10.08 19.98
N ILE A 983 19.65 9.04 19.16
CA ILE A 983 18.57 8.67 18.24
C ILE A 983 18.42 7.15 18.18
N ASN A 984 17.19 6.66 18.23
CA ASN A 984 16.90 5.23 18.24
C ASN A 984 16.33 4.76 16.90
N ILE A 985 16.88 3.69 16.35
CA ILE A 985 16.45 3.08 15.09
C ILE A 985 15.85 1.69 15.39
N LEU A 986 14.63 1.45 14.92
CA LEU A 986 13.97 0.14 14.99
C LEU A 986 13.79 -0.42 13.57
N VAL A 987 14.58 -1.45 13.24
CA VAL A 987 14.51 -2.15 11.95
C VAL A 987 13.66 -3.40 12.10
N LEU A 988 12.52 -3.42 11.41
CA LEU A 988 11.57 -4.52 11.36
C LEU A 988 11.93 -5.44 10.19
N ASP A 989 12.83 -6.39 10.43
CA ASP A 989 13.47 -7.19 9.39
C ASP A 989 12.61 -8.38 8.99
N THR A 990 11.87 -8.20 7.90
CA THR A 990 11.09 -9.26 7.26
C THR A 990 11.87 -9.97 6.15
N GLU A 991 13.10 -9.53 5.86
CA GLU A 991 13.97 -10.05 4.80
C GLU A 991 13.37 -9.99 3.39
N VAL A 992 12.32 -9.20 3.16
CA VAL A 992 11.67 -8.95 1.87
C VAL A 992 10.91 -7.61 1.92
N TYR A 993 10.57 -7.03 0.77
CA TYR A 993 9.69 -5.86 0.72
C TYR A 993 8.23 -6.28 0.91
N SER A 994 7.85 -6.49 2.16
CA SER A 994 6.55 -7.05 2.54
C SER A 994 5.34 -6.21 2.13
N ASN A 995 5.48 -4.89 1.93
CA ASN A 995 4.36 -4.03 1.56
C ASN A 995 3.97 -4.09 0.10
N THR A 996 4.96 -4.18 -0.78
CA THR A 996 4.78 -4.16 -2.22
C THR A 996 4.60 -5.57 -2.80
N GLY A 997 4.51 -6.60 -1.94
CA GLY A 997 4.17 -7.97 -2.31
C GLY A 997 5.34 -8.94 -2.34
N GLY A 998 6.38 -8.73 -1.51
CA GLY A 998 7.43 -9.72 -1.29
C GLY A 998 8.55 -9.70 -2.32
N GLN A 999 9.03 -8.50 -2.70
CA GLN A 999 10.25 -8.36 -3.49
C GLN A 999 11.51 -8.66 -2.67
N SER A 1000 12.57 -9.07 -3.37
CA SER A 1000 13.90 -9.25 -2.80
C SER A 1000 14.39 -7.94 -2.16
N SER A 1001 15.23 -8.08 -1.14
CA SER A 1001 15.94 -6.97 -0.49
C SER A 1001 17.39 -7.38 -0.25
N LYS A 1002 18.27 -6.44 0.10
CA LYS A 1002 19.61 -6.83 0.58
C LYS A 1002 19.57 -7.61 1.90
N ALA A 1003 18.42 -7.60 2.61
CA ALA A 1003 18.19 -8.43 3.79
C ALA A 1003 17.76 -9.87 3.47
N THR A 1004 17.33 -10.18 2.24
CA THR A 1004 16.96 -11.54 1.80
C THR A 1004 18.17 -12.48 1.82
N GLY A 1005 17.99 -13.69 2.37
CA GLY A 1005 19.02 -14.74 2.44
C GLY A 1005 19.25 -15.49 1.13
N ALA A 1006 20.40 -16.16 0.99
CA ALA A 1006 20.68 -16.99 -0.18
C ALA A 1006 19.66 -18.13 -0.30
N GLY A 1007 19.21 -18.44 -1.53
CA GLY A 1007 18.23 -19.48 -1.80
C GLY A 1007 16.77 -19.14 -1.47
N ALA A 1008 16.50 -17.99 -0.85
CA ALA A 1008 15.14 -17.52 -0.71
C ALA A 1008 14.59 -17.07 -2.07
N VAL A 1009 13.36 -17.45 -2.37
CA VAL A 1009 12.57 -17.04 -3.52
C VAL A 1009 11.71 -15.87 -3.11
N ALA A 1010 11.94 -14.74 -3.75
CA ALA A 1010 11.14 -13.53 -3.70
C ALA A 1010 10.97 -13.01 -5.12
N LYS A 1011 10.10 -12.01 -5.34
CA LYS A 1011 10.06 -11.33 -6.66
C LYS A 1011 11.43 -10.67 -6.94
N PHE A 1012 11.85 -10.67 -8.20
CA PHE A 1012 13.21 -10.29 -8.65
C PHE A 1012 14.34 -11.25 -8.22
N SER A 1013 13.96 -12.36 -7.59
CA SER A 1013 14.84 -13.49 -7.29
C SER A 1013 14.07 -14.80 -7.46
N ALA A 1014 13.26 -14.90 -8.52
CA ALA A 1014 12.39 -16.06 -8.78
C ALA A 1014 13.16 -17.39 -8.84
N GLY A 1015 14.42 -17.35 -9.28
CA GLY A 1015 15.36 -18.48 -9.31
C GLY A 1015 16.11 -18.76 -8.00
N GLY A 1016 15.74 -18.11 -6.90
CA GLY A 1016 16.45 -18.10 -5.63
C GLY A 1016 17.55 -17.04 -5.59
N LYS A 1017 17.64 -16.28 -4.49
CA LYS A 1017 18.64 -15.22 -4.35
C LYS A 1017 20.07 -15.80 -4.28
N PRO A 1018 21.01 -15.31 -5.12
CA PRO A 1018 22.36 -15.90 -5.16
C PRO A 1018 23.32 -15.37 -4.10
N THR A 1019 23.03 -14.21 -3.51
CA THR A 1019 23.91 -13.53 -2.56
C THR A 1019 23.47 -13.73 -1.12
N ALA A 1020 24.43 -13.69 -0.19
CA ALA A 1020 24.15 -13.70 1.24
C ALA A 1020 23.32 -12.48 1.66
N LYS A 1021 22.69 -12.56 2.83
CA LYS A 1021 22.09 -11.41 3.52
C LYS A 1021 23.19 -10.39 3.87
N LYS A 1022 22.96 -9.10 3.58
CA LYS A 1022 23.81 -7.98 4.04
C LYS A 1022 23.82 -7.95 5.57
N ASP A 1023 24.99 -7.80 6.18
CA ASP A 1023 25.16 -7.80 7.64
C ASP A 1023 25.12 -6.36 8.18
N LEU A 1024 23.92 -5.78 8.27
CA LEU A 1024 23.72 -4.38 8.69
C LEU A 1024 24.25 -4.13 10.10
N GLY A 1025 24.02 -5.07 11.03
CA GLY A 1025 24.51 -4.93 12.39
C GLY A 1025 26.03 -4.92 12.48
N MET A 1026 26.74 -5.77 11.72
CA MET A 1026 28.20 -5.72 11.64
C MET A 1026 28.71 -4.39 11.07
N MET A 1027 28.04 -3.86 10.04
CA MET A 1027 28.39 -2.56 9.46
C MET A 1027 28.24 -1.42 10.49
N ALA A 1028 27.11 -1.38 11.20
CA ALA A 1028 26.87 -0.37 12.24
C ALA A 1028 27.86 -0.48 13.42
N MET A 1029 28.24 -1.70 13.82
CA MET A 1029 29.23 -1.91 14.89
C MET A 1029 30.62 -1.35 14.53
N SER A 1030 30.93 -1.21 13.23
CA SER A 1030 32.24 -0.73 12.79
C SER A 1030 32.58 0.71 13.19
N TYR A 1031 31.56 1.53 13.51
CA TYR A 1031 31.77 2.87 14.07
C TYR A 1031 32.36 2.83 15.49
N GLY A 1032 32.09 1.77 16.26
CA GLY A 1032 32.53 1.63 17.64
C GLY A 1032 31.67 2.36 18.68
N TYR A 1033 30.99 3.45 18.29
CA TYR A 1033 30.14 4.29 19.17
C TYR A 1033 28.64 4.20 18.87
N VAL A 1034 28.20 3.20 18.10
CA VAL A 1034 26.78 2.94 17.84
C VAL A 1034 26.34 1.75 18.69
N TYR A 1035 25.27 1.88 19.49
CA TYR A 1035 24.67 0.72 20.14
C TYR A 1035 23.95 -0.14 19.10
N VAL A 1036 24.27 -1.44 19.04
CA VAL A 1036 23.69 -2.35 18.05
C VAL A 1036 23.12 -3.57 18.75
N ALA A 1037 21.86 -3.91 18.48
CA ALA A 1037 21.27 -5.15 18.96
C ALA A 1037 20.52 -5.89 17.86
N GLN A 1038 20.60 -7.22 17.89
CA GLN A 1038 19.80 -8.11 17.06
C GLN A 1038 18.92 -8.97 17.98
N VAL A 1039 17.61 -8.93 17.75
CA VAL A 1039 16.59 -9.49 18.66
C VAL A 1039 15.61 -10.40 17.94
N ALA A 1040 15.02 -11.34 18.67
CA ALA A 1040 13.88 -12.14 18.24
C ALA A 1040 13.01 -12.46 19.47
N MET A 1041 11.85 -11.81 19.58
CA MET A 1041 10.97 -11.84 20.75
C MET A 1041 10.52 -13.25 21.13
N GLY A 1042 10.20 -14.07 20.13
CA GLY A 1042 9.77 -15.45 20.33
C GLY A 1042 10.90 -16.38 20.77
N ALA A 1043 12.16 -16.02 20.50
CA ALA A 1043 13.33 -16.77 20.94
C ALA A 1043 13.71 -16.43 22.39
N ASP A 1044 13.83 -15.14 22.69
CA ASP A 1044 14.08 -14.65 24.06
C ASP A 1044 13.42 -13.27 24.28
N PRO A 1045 12.25 -13.23 24.95
CA PRO A 1045 11.57 -11.98 25.21
C PRO A 1045 12.33 -11.11 26.23
N ASN A 1046 13.09 -11.70 27.16
CA ASN A 1046 13.85 -10.93 28.13
C ASN A 1046 15.06 -10.26 27.49
N GLN A 1047 15.75 -10.95 26.56
CA GLN A 1047 16.82 -10.34 25.76
C GLN A 1047 16.29 -9.18 24.92
N THR A 1048 15.11 -9.35 24.30
CA THR A 1048 14.44 -8.30 23.52
C THR A 1048 14.14 -7.06 24.39
N LEU A 1049 13.53 -7.26 25.57
CA LEU A 1049 13.25 -6.17 26.52
C LEU A 1049 14.54 -5.47 26.99
N LYS A 1050 15.59 -6.25 27.28
CA LYS A 1050 16.88 -5.72 27.70
C LYS A 1050 17.55 -4.88 26.61
N ALA A 1051 17.56 -5.36 25.36
CA ALA A 1051 18.13 -4.66 24.23
C ALA A 1051 17.43 -3.33 23.95
N ILE A 1052 16.10 -3.31 23.96
CA ILE A 1052 15.31 -2.08 23.75
C ILE A 1052 15.57 -1.06 24.87
N ARG A 1053 15.63 -1.51 26.13
CA ARG A 1053 15.94 -0.65 27.27
C ARG A 1053 17.36 -0.08 27.19
N GLU A 1054 18.34 -0.91 26.85
CA GLU A 1054 19.73 -0.45 26.73
C GLU A 1054 19.91 0.51 25.55
N ALA A 1055 19.29 0.22 24.40
CA ALA A 1055 19.27 1.12 23.25
C ALA A 1055 18.75 2.51 23.63
N GLU A 1056 17.61 2.56 24.34
CA GLU A 1056 17.10 3.85 24.79
C GLU A 1056 17.80 4.39 26.03
N ALA A 1057 18.55 3.63 26.81
CA ALA A 1057 19.35 4.20 27.89
C ALA A 1057 20.62 4.89 27.34
N TYR A 1058 21.15 4.36 26.23
CA TYR A 1058 22.39 4.84 25.62
C TYR A 1058 22.28 6.31 25.19
N ASN A 1059 23.27 7.13 25.55
CA ASN A 1059 23.33 8.54 25.16
C ASN A 1059 24.08 8.70 23.82
N GLY A 1060 23.50 8.15 22.76
CA GLY A 1060 24.10 8.10 21.44
C GLY A 1060 23.21 7.33 20.45
N PRO A 1061 23.72 7.04 19.26
CA PRO A 1061 22.93 6.40 18.21
C PRO A 1061 22.74 4.92 18.54
N SER A 1062 21.51 4.45 18.41
CA SER A 1062 21.11 3.08 18.73
C SER A 1062 20.37 2.45 17.57
N ILE A 1063 20.64 1.19 17.25
CA ILE A 1063 19.91 0.41 16.25
C ILE A 1063 19.54 -0.98 16.80
N VAL A 1064 18.25 -1.30 16.73
CA VAL A 1064 17.68 -2.59 17.12
C VAL A 1064 17.08 -3.27 15.89
N ILE A 1065 17.62 -4.43 15.52
CA ILE A 1065 17.21 -5.21 14.34
C ILE A 1065 16.36 -6.40 14.82
N CYS A 1066 15.07 -6.38 14.47
CA CYS A 1066 14.07 -7.35 14.91
C CYS A 1066 13.77 -8.36 13.80
N TYR A 1067 13.88 -9.67 14.08
CA TYR A 1067 13.36 -10.67 13.14
C TYR A 1067 11.83 -10.69 13.16
N CYS A 1068 11.21 -10.43 12.01
CA CYS A 1068 9.77 -10.26 11.87
C CYS A 1068 9.19 -11.29 10.88
N PRO A 1069 8.60 -12.41 11.36
CA PRO A 1069 7.87 -13.33 10.50
C PRO A 1069 6.74 -12.64 9.72
N CYS A 1070 6.65 -12.96 8.42
CA CYS A 1070 5.71 -12.32 7.50
C CYS A 1070 4.90 -13.36 6.70
N ILE A 1071 3.73 -12.96 6.21
CA ILE A 1071 2.93 -13.78 5.28
C ILE A 1071 3.71 -14.13 4.00
N GLU A 1072 4.62 -13.25 3.57
CA GLU A 1072 5.49 -13.45 2.40
C GLU A 1072 6.52 -14.58 2.60
N HIS A 1073 6.78 -15.01 3.84
CA HIS A 1073 7.60 -16.19 4.09
C HIS A 1073 6.88 -17.48 3.69
N GLY A 1074 5.54 -17.43 3.61
CA GLY A 1074 4.70 -18.60 3.35
C GLY A 1074 4.95 -19.72 4.34
N MET A 1075 5.02 -19.39 5.63
CA MET A 1075 5.28 -20.33 6.71
C MET A 1075 4.21 -21.44 6.74
N LYS A 1076 4.62 -22.70 6.66
CA LYS A 1076 3.71 -23.85 6.68
C LYS A 1076 2.97 -23.99 8.01
N CYS A 1077 3.57 -23.50 9.10
CA CYS A 1077 2.98 -23.48 10.45
C CYS A 1077 1.89 -22.40 10.61
N GLY A 1078 1.81 -21.44 9.69
CA GLY A 1078 0.86 -20.31 9.75
C GLY A 1078 1.28 -19.18 10.70
N MET A 1079 0.70 -18.00 10.51
CA MET A 1079 1.05 -16.77 11.25
C MET A 1079 0.69 -16.82 12.75
N GLY A 1080 -0.18 -17.74 13.18
CA GLY A 1080 -0.44 -17.95 14.61
C GLY A 1080 0.76 -18.48 15.39
N LEU A 1081 1.78 -18.99 14.68
CA LEU A 1081 3.01 -19.53 15.23
C LEU A 1081 4.24 -18.65 14.94
N SER A 1082 4.06 -17.38 14.58
CA SER A 1082 5.18 -16.44 14.30
C SER A 1082 6.24 -16.44 15.40
N GLN A 1083 5.84 -16.39 16.67
CA GLN A 1083 6.78 -16.42 17.82
C GLN A 1083 7.56 -17.75 17.91
N ALA A 1084 6.92 -18.88 17.59
CA ALA A 1084 7.61 -20.16 17.53
C ALA A 1084 8.58 -20.22 16.34
N GLU A 1085 8.26 -19.55 15.23
CA GLU A 1085 9.16 -19.44 14.08
C GLU A 1085 10.39 -18.58 14.40
N GLU A 1086 10.22 -17.45 15.11
CA GLU A 1086 11.34 -16.65 15.62
C GLU A 1086 12.29 -17.50 16.49
N LYS A 1087 11.72 -18.33 17.37
CA LYS A 1087 12.50 -19.26 18.19
C LYS A 1087 13.28 -20.26 17.35
N LYS A 1088 12.63 -20.89 16.37
CA LYS A 1088 13.27 -21.86 15.47
C LYS A 1088 14.39 -21.24 14.64
N ALA A 1089 14.22 -19.99 14.18
CA ALA A 1089 15.25 -19.28 13.45
C ALA A 1089 16.54 -19.14 14.27
N VAL A 1090 16.42 -18.84 15.56
CA VAL A 1090 17.57 -18.76 16.47
C VAL A 1090 18.13 -20.14 16.80
N GLU A 1091 17.28 -21.12 17.15
CA GLU A 1091 17.71 -22.48 17.48
C GLU A 1091 18.46 -23.16 16.31
N ALA A 1092 18.06 -22.87 15.07
CA ALA A 1092 18.68 -23.38 13.85
C ALA A 1092 19.97 -22.64 13.44
N GLY A 1093 20.33 -21.53 14.10
CA GLY A 1093 21.47 -20.70 13.70
C GLY A 1093 21.23 -19.86 12.45
N TYR A 1094 19.97 -19.72 12.02
CA TYR A 1094 19.59 -18.80 10.94
C TYR A 1094 19.68 -17.34 11.41
N TRP A 1095 19.25 -17.07 12.64
CA TRP A 1095 19.29 -15.74 13.26
C TRP A 1095 20.09 -15.80 14.57
N GLN A 1096 20.90 -14.78 14.85
CA GLN A 1096 21.67 -14.68 16.09
C GLN A 1096 21.06 -13.62 17.01
N LEU A 1097 21.23 -13.78 18.33
CA LEU A 1097 20.87 -12.76 19.30
C LEU A 1097 22.17 -12.17 19.87
N TYR A 1098 22.35 -10.87 19.73
CA TYR A 1098 23.54 -10.20 20.25
C TYR A 1098 23.24 -8.74 20.59
N ARG A 1099 24.14 -8.16 21.40
CA ARG A 1099 24.17 -6.73 21.73
C ARG A 1099 25.61 -6.25 21.71
N TYR A 1100 25.84 -5.08 21.12
CA TYR A 1100 27.07 -4.32 21.18
C TYR A 1100 26.80 -3.04 21.94
N ASN A 1101 27.41 -2.88 23.12
CA ASN A 1101 27.27 -1.69 23.94
C ASN A 1101 28.58 -0.87 23.93
N PRO A 1102 28.60 0.31 23.27
CA PRO A 1102 29.74 1.21 23.26
C PRO A 1102 30.24 1.65 24.63
N GLU A 1103 29.38 1.72 25.64
CA GLU A 1103 29.77 2.16 27.00
C GLU A 1103 30.79 1.22 27.66
N LYS A 1104 30.92 -0.01 27.14
CA LYS A 1104 31.90 -0.98 27.61
C LYS A 1104 33.25 -0.87 26.90
N VAL A 1105 33.33 -0.11 25.81
CA VAL A 1105 34.61 0.09 25.09
C VAL A 1105 35.60 0.78 26.03
N GLY A 1106 36.78 0.19 26.19
CA GLY A 1106 37.80 0.69 27.13
C GLY A 1106 37.61 0.23 28.58
N THR A 1107 36.59 -0.57 28.88
CA THR A 1107 36.42 -1.25 30.17
C THR A 1107 36.97 -2.68 30.11
N GLU A 1108 36.99 -3.39 31.24
CA GLU A 1108 37.35 -4.83 31.28
C GLU A 1108 36.25 -5.72 30.66
N GLU A 1109 35.05 -5.19 30.42
CA GLU A 1109 33.94 -5.94 29.81
C GLU A 1109 33.98 -5.88 28.28
N ASN A 1110 33.74 -7.02 27.63
CA ASN A 1110 33.61 -7.06 26.18
C ASN A 1110 32.36 -6.26 25.74
N PRO A 1111 32.50 -5.26 24.84
CA PRO A 1111 31.36 -4.51 24.32
C PRO A 1111 30.40 -5.38 23.52
N PHE A 1112 30.88 -6.45 22.88
CA PHE A 1112 30.06 -7.40 22.15
C PHE A 1112 29.65 -8.59 23.04
N THR A 1113 28.34 -8.81 23.14
CA THR A 1113 27.74 -9.96 23.83
C THR A 1113 26.92 -10.79 22.84
N LEU A 1114 27.34 -12.04 22.61
CA LEU A 1114 26.53 -13.03 21.89
C LEU A 1114 25.54 -13.72 22.86
N ASP A 1115 24.30 -13.23 22.88
CA ASP A 1115 23.24 -13.71 23.79
C ASP A 1115 22.68 -15.08 23.36
N SER A 1116 22.65 -15.38 22.05
CA SER A 1116 22.24 -16.70 21.57
C SER A 1116 23.26 -17.78 21.91
N LYS A 1117 22.77 -18.98 22.22
CA LYS A 1117 23.60 -20.19 22.43
C LYS A 1117 24.04 -20.79 21.10
N ALA A 1118 25.00 -21.71 21.16
CA ALA A 1118 25.36 -22.55 20.00
C ALA A 1118 24.09 -23.21 19.41
N PRO A 1119 23.86 -23.13 18.09
CA PRO A 1119 22.70 -23.71 17.44
C PRO A 1119 22.60 -25.22 17.69
N LYS A 1120 21.37 -25.71 17.90
CA LYS A 1120 21.05 -27.14 18.07
C LYS A 1120 19.95 -27.62 17.13
N GLY A 1121 19.29 -26.70 16.43
CA GLY A 1121 18.22 -26.97 15.48
C GLY A 1121 18.75 -27.35 14.11
N ASP A 1122 17.85 -27.92 13.30
CA ASP A 1122 18.13 -28.28 11.92
C ASP A 1122 17.87 -27.09 11.00
N PHE A 1123 18.96 -26.53 10.44
CA PHE A 1123 18.92 -25.40 9.51
C PHE A 1123 18.11 -25.72 8.27
N ARG A 1124 18.26 -26.92 7.71
CA ARG A 1124 17.55 -27.35 6.51
C ARG A 1124 16.05 -27.51 6.79
N ALA A 1125 15.68 -28.08 7.92
CA ALA A 1125 14.29 -28.19 8.33
C ALA A 1125 13.63 -26.82 8.53
N PHE A 1126 14.35 -25.83 9.06
CA PHE A 1126 13.87 -24.45 9.17
C PHE A 1126 13.56 -23.85 7.80
N LEU A 1127 14.50 -23.93 6.85
CA LEU A 1127 14.25 -23.45 5.47
C LEU A 1127 13.02 -24.14 4.86
N MET A 1128 12.94 -25.47 4.96
CA MET A 1128 11.83 -26.24 4.37
C MET A 1128 10.48 -26.01 5.07
N GLY A 1129 10.48 -25.40 6.25
CA GLY A 1129 9.29 -24.91 6.95
C GLY A 1129 8.61 -23.71 6.27
N GLN A 1130 9.31 -23.05 5.35
CA GLN A 1130 8.87 -21.81 4.70
C GLN A 1130 8.77 -21.99 3.19
N ASN A 1131 7.65 -21.59 2.58
CA ASN A 1131 7.46 -21.75 1.14
C ASN A 1131 8.46 -20.91 0.33
N ARG A 1132 8.95 -19.78 0.86
CA ARG A 1132 10.00 -18.98 0.19
C ARG A 1132 11.29 -19.75 -0.07
N TYR A 1133 11.56 -20.85 0.65
CA TYR A 1133 12.68 -21.74 0.33
C TYR A 1133 12.19 -23.03 -0.32
N ALA A 1134 11.10 -23.62 0.18
CA ALA A 1134 10.61 -24.90 -0.32
C ALA A 1134 10.10 -24.87 -1.77
N SER A 1135 9.66 -23.70 -2.27
CA SER A 1135 9.23 -23.53 -3.66
C SER A 1135 10.38 -23.65 -4.66
N LEU A 1136 11.61 -23.29 -4.24
CA LEU A 1136 12.80 -23.34 -5.11
C LEU A 1136 13.05 -24.76 -5.63
N ASN A 1137 12.95 -25.76 -4.75
CA ASN A 1137 13.13 -27.16 -5.14
C ASN A 1137 12.07 -27.67 -6.10
N LEU A 1138 10.88 -27.06 -6.12
CA LEU A 1138 9.80 -27.43 -7.06
C LEU A 1138 10.02 -26.81 -8.44
N ALA A 1139 10.52 -25.58 -8.49
CA ALA A 1139 10.71 -24.84 -9.74
C ALA A 1139 12.07 -25.11 -10.40
N PHE A 1140 13.13 -25.26 -9.59
CA PHE A 1140 14.52 -25.39 -10.04
C PHE A 1140 15.28 -26.45 -9.21
N PRO A 1141 14.87 -27.73 -9.27
CA PRO A 1141 15.45 -28.81 -8.45
C PRO A 1141 16.97 -28.93 -8.60
N ASP A 1142 17.50 -28.72 -9.81
CA ASP A 1142 18.94 -28.85 -10.11
C ASP A 1142 19.81 -27.79 -9.43
N LYS A 1143 19.23 -26.68 -8.98
CA LYS A 1143 19.95 -25.56 -8.34
C LYS A 1143 19.67 -25.45 -6.84
N ALA A 1144 18.56 -26.01 -6.37
CA ALA A 1144 18.06 -25.79 -5.03
C ALA A 1144 19.05 -26.25 -3.95
N GLU A 1145 19.66 -27.44 -4.10
CA GLU A 1145 20.59 -27.98 -3.10
C GLU A 1145 21.80 -27.08 -2.86
N ALA A 1146 22.46 -26.63 -3.94
CA ALA A 1146 23.61 -25.74 -3.85
C ALA A 1146 23.27 -24.41 -3.16
N PHE A 1147 22.05 -23.89 -3.36
CA PHE A 1147 21.61 -22.68 -2.67
C PHE A 1147 21.35 -22.90 -1.18
N TYR A 1148 20.79 -24.05 -0.79
CA TYR A 1148 20.57 -24.37 0.62
C TYR A 1148 21.89 -24.61 1.36
N GLU A 1149 22.84 -25.32 0.76
CA GLU A 1149 24.20 -25.49 1.29
C GLU A 1149 24.90 -24.13 1.45
N LYS A 1150 24.77 -23.25 0.45
CA LYS A 1150 25.29 -21.89 0.52
C LYS A 1150 24.68 -21.10 1.67
N ALA A 1151 23.36 -21.14 1.84
CA ALA A 1151 22.67 -20.43 2.91
C ALA A 1151 23.16 -20.89 4.29
N GLU A 1152 23.34 -22.20 4.49
CA GLU A 1152 23.87 -22.77 5.73
C GLU A 1152 25.34 -22.37 5.95
N ALA A 1153 26.17 -22.43 4.91
CA ALA A 1153 27.57 -22.02 4.98
C ALA A 1153 27.73 -20.52 5.31
N ASP A 1154 26.91 -19.66 4.72
CA ASP A 1154 26.90 -18.23 5.00
C ASP A 1154 26.47 -17.94 6.45
N ALA A 1155 25.46 -18.65 6.96
CA ALA A 1155 25.02 -18.54 8.35
C ALA A 1155 26.12 -18.99 9.34
N LYS A 1156 26.79 -20.13 9.08
CA LYS A 1156 27.93 -20.61 9.88
C LYS A 1156 29.10 -19.61 9.88
N LYS A 1157 29.45 -19.05 8.72
CA LYS A 1157 30.51 -18.02 8.60
C LYS A 1157 30.15 -16.73 9.35
N ARG A 1158 28.88 -16.36 9.41
CA ARG A 1158 28.42 -15.20 10.18
C ARG A 1158 28.51 -15.48 11.68
N LEU A 1159 28.02 -16.63 12.13
CA LEU A 1159 28.12 -17.04 13.54
C LEU A 1159 29.57 -17.08 14.03
N ALA A 1160 30.48 -17.69 13.27
CA ALA A 1160 31.90 -17.76 13.63
C ALA A 1160 32.54 -16.37 13.84
N ARG A 1161 32.15 -15.37 13.03
CA ARG A 1161 32.59 -13.99 13.21
C ARG A 1161 32.08 -13.38 14.52
N TYR A 1162 30.83 -13.64 14.89
CA TYR A 1162 30.28 -13.18 16.16
C TYR A 1162 30.87 -13.91 17.37
N GLU A 1163 31.21 -15.19 17.25
CA GLU A 1163 31.90 -15.95 18.30
C GLU A 1163 33.28 -15.35 18.58
N ILE A 1164 34.05 -15.01 17.53
CA ILE A 1164 35.33 -14.30 17.66
C ILE A 1164 35.15 -12.95 18.38
N LEU A 1165 34.15 -12.15 17.99
CA LEU A 1165 33.87 -10.87 18.66
C LEU A 1165 33.48 -11.05 20.12
N ALA A 1166 32.81 -12.15 20.47
CA ALA A 1166 32.43 -12.49 21.84
C ALA A 1166 33.57 -13.13 22.66
N GLY A 1167 34.72 -13.45 22.03
CA GLY A 1167 35.83 -14.17 22.66
C GLY A 1167 35.54 -15.65 22.95
N ARG A 1168 34.77 -16.31 22.09
CA ARG A 1168 34.36 -17.73 22.21
C ARG A 1168 35.10 -18.64 21.23
#